data_AF-A0A951I6I0-F1
#
_entry.id   AF-A0A951I6I0-F1
#
_cell.length_a   1.000
_cell.length_b   1.000
_cell.length_c   1.000
_cell.angle_alpha   90.00
_cell.angle_beta   90.00
_cell.angle_gamma   90.00
#
_symmetry.space_group_name_H-M   'P 1'
#
loop_
_entity.id
_entity.type
_entity.pdbx_description
1 polymer ?
#
loop_
_entity_poly.entity_id
_entity_poly.type
_entity_poly.pdbx_seq_one_letter_code
_entity_poly.pdbx_strand_id
1 'polypeptide(L)'
;MTREELLQIIEQAARDKVTRLDLSGQELTELPPEIGHLTDLEYLELQGNQLTKLPPEIGKLTNLTILEVGDNQLTGIPAEIGQLHKLARLILRDNHLATLPIQIYQLINLTWLSLARNQLLELSPEISQLCNLTWLGLGGNRFTDYPQGIDKLINLEHLFVWGIPAKILPIGFGRLEKLKILELENNPLTSPPPEIIQQGTEAILAYLQERLEDSSKQWLSKLVVVGEGGVGKTSLLRALRGESFEEQQSTTHGIEVRSLEMEHPTETDVAMQLNTWDFGGQEIYHATHQFFLTNRSLFLLAWNARHGFEQGKLYYWLDTIHALAPDSPILLVATWTDERDADVPLSELQRKYPQIIGQCEISNRTGAGIDELRQEIASAAANLPLMGELWPTTWLKAANALRAKPEKHISPQQMNELMAEHGVKETSLGVLARWLHELGDILYFPDSEDLKGIVILKPQWVTEYISKVLESDEVIERYGIFTRSHMDALWQNLDPMMREYFLWMMERFDLSYKTPDNREISLVVERLPLEPPDYAPLWNAPRENGESNEVSMRFKLNTIPAGIPTWFIARSHRFTTHNHWRTGALFAYEPEQKHLGLVQAFSHEGYLQLTVRGLNPQNFFALLKDGIEVTLARFPGLQITRLIPCPGHDGEPCTHEFNYAHLEKALERKPPIREIQCPVSFENVSVPGLLFGLHWSTKNEVLSAIAELRAAEEDQHEEVVTKLDNLTALVQREFTNAFRREQAKVESHCPNIFVLRPREATGWREFFQEVKKNLIGQTIELQLFC
;
A
#
# COMPACT_ATOMS: atom_id res chain seq x y z
N MET A 1 16.16 -10.88 43.39
CA MET A 1 17.40 -11.12 44.19
C MET A 1 17.46 -10.15 45.36
N THR A 2 17.93 -10.56 46.54
CA THR A 2 18.06 -9.66 47.70
C THR A 2 19.34 -8.81 47.61
N ARG A 3 19.40 -7.67 48.31
CA ARG A 3 20.58 -6.80 48.34
C ARG A 3 21.82 -7.50 48.91
N GLU A 4 21.64 -8.34 49.93
CA GLU A 4 22.74 -9.08 50.56
C GLU A 4 23.34 -10.12 49.61
N GLU A 5 22.51 -10.84 48.86
CA GLU A 5 22.95 -11.77 47.81
C GLU A 5 23.72 -11.03 46.70
N LEU A 6 23.21 -9.88 46.26
CA LEU A 6 23.89 -9.05 45.26
C LEU A 6 25.27 -8.58 45.74
N LEU A 7 25.39 -8.13 47.00
CA LEU A 7 26.66 -7.72 47.58
C LEU A 7 27.65 -8.89 47.64
N GLN A 8 27.21 -10.09 48.02
CA GLN A 8 28.05 -11.29 48.03
C GLN A 8 28.56 -11.63 46.62
N ILE A 9 27.70 -11.54 45.60
CA ILE A 9 28.09 -11.76 44.20
C ILE A 9 29.15 -10.75 43.76
N ILE A 10 28.96 -9.46 44.08
CA ILE A 10 29.91 -8.40 43.73
C ILE A 10 31.24 -8.59 44.46
N GLU A 11 31.23 -8.88 45.76
CA GLU A 11 32.46 -9.13 46.51
C GLU A 11 33.23 -10.35 45.99
N GLN A 12 32.51 -11.42 45.65
CA GLN A 12 33.13 -12.62 45.09
C GLN A 12 33.71 -12.33 43.70
N ALA A 13 32.96 -11.65 42.84
CA ALA A 13 33.43 -11.24 41.52
C ALA A 13 34.67 -10.32 41.59
N ALA A 14 34.75 -9.46 42.61
CA ALA A 14 35.90 -8.60 42.86
C ALA A 14 37.15 -9.41 43.25
N ARG A 15 36.98 -10.43 44.11
CA ARG A 15 38.08 -11.33 44.51
C ARG A 15 38.57 -12.17 43.34
N ASP A 16 37.65 -12.64 42.51
CA ASP A 16 37.94 -13.51 41.37
C ASP A 16 38.40 -12.74 40.13
N LYS A 17 38.42 -11.39 40.18
CA LYS A 17 38.80 -10.50 39.07
C LYS A 17 38.03 -10.80 37.80
N VAL A 18 36.72 -10.95 37.96
CA VAL A 18 35.82 -11.27 36.86
C VAL A 18 35.80 -10.14 35.84
N THR A 19 35.93 -10.48 34.56
CA THR A 19 35.88 -9.54 33.45
C THR A 19 34.48 -9.39 32.85
N ARG A 20 33.56 -10.32 33.13
CA ARG A 20 32.17 -10.28 32.65
C ARG A 20 31.18 -10.60 33.76
N LEU A 21 30.26 -9.68 34.03
CA LEU A 21 29.21 -9.83 35.01
C LEU A 21 27.84 -9.59 34.38
N ASP A 22 26.94 -10.57 34.53
CA ASP A 22 25.56 -10.51 34.06
C ASP A 22 24.63 -10.56 35.27
N LEU A 23 23.82 -9.51 35.44
CA LEU A 23 22.78 -9.39 36.45
C LEU A 23 21.43 -9.04 35.79
N SER A 24 21.21 -9.47 34.54
CA SER A 24 19.95 -9.26 33.83
C SER A 24 18.78 -10.03 34.46
N GLY A 25 17.58 -9.44 34.41
CA GLY A 25 16.34 -10.10 34.83
C GLY A 25 16.27 -10.46 36.32
N GLN A 26 17.03 -9.78 37.19
CA GLN A 26 17.14 -10.12 38.61
C GLN A 26 16.19 -9.32 39.53
N GLU A 27 15.28 -8.53 38.94
CA GLU A 27 14.35 -7.62 39.63
C GLU A 27 15.06 -6.60 40.54
N LEU A 28 16.25 -6.15 40.14
CA LEU A 28 17.05 -5.22 40.93
C LEU A 28 16.43 -3.83 40.93
N THR A 29 16.20 -3.26 42.12
CA THR A 29 15.71 -1.89 42.30
C THR A 29 16.85 -0.86 42.46
N GLU A 30 18.02 -1.31 42.92
CA GLU A 30 19.23 -0.50 43.05
C GLU A 30 20.49 -1.29 42.71
N LEU A 31 21.50 -0.59 42.20
CA LEU A 31 22.86 -1.11 42.04
C LEU A 31 23.74 -0.49 43.13
N PRO A 32 24.35 -1.30 44.02
CA PRO A 32 25.07 -0.79 45.17
C PRO A 32 26.43 -0.19 44.75
N PRO A 33 26.96 0.82 45.47
CA PRO A 33 28.22 1.50 45.14
C PRO A 33 29.44 0.56 45.11
N GLU A 34 29.38 -0.57 45.80
CA GLU A 34 30.38 -1.64 45.81
C GLU A 34 30.65 -2.22 44.43
N ILE A 35 29.76 -2.01 43.44
CA ILE A 35 30.03 -2.37 42.04
C ILE A 35 31.34 -1.75 41.55
N GLY A 36 31.71 -0.56 42.04
CA GLY A 36 32.96 0.12 41.70
C GLY A 36 34.24 -0.57 42.20
N HIS A 37 34.14 -1.67 42.96
CA HIS A 37 35.29 -2.52 43.31
C HIS A 37 35.72 -3.44 42.16
N LEU A 38 34.88 -3.64 41.14
CA LEU A 38 35.14 -4.53 40.00
C LEU A 38 36.01 -3.87 38.92
N THR A 39 37.19 -3.36 39.29
CA THR A 39 38.03 -2.56 38.37
C THR A 39 38.54 -3.32 37.15
N ASP A 40 38.55 -4.66 37.19
CA ASP A 40 38.94 -5.54 36.08
C ASP A 40 37.77 -5.86 35.12
N LEU A 41 36.56 -5.35 35.40
CA LEU A 41 35.37 -5.66 34.61
C LEU A 41 35.42 -4.99 33.22
N GLU A 42 35.15 -5.79 32.19
CA GLU A 42 35.11 -5.39 30.79
C GLU A 42 33.68 -5.40 30.23
N TYR A 43 32.79 -6.23 30.78
CA TYR A 43 31.39 -6.38 30.35
C TYR A 43 30.45 -6.39 31.56
N LEU A 44 29.45 -5.51 31.54
CA LEU A 44 28.39 -5.44 32.55
C LEU A 44 27.01 -5.40 31.91
N GLU A 45 26.17 -6.37 32.26
CA GLU A 45 24.80 -6.47 31.76
C GLU A 45 23.79 -6.42 32.91
N LEU A 46 22.85 -5.49 32.78
CA LEU A 46 21.84 -5.11 33.77
C LEU A 46 20.44 -5.03 33.14
N GLN A 47 20.23 -5.60 31.95
CA GLN A 47 18.97 -5.49 31.23
C GLN A 47 17.79 -6.11 31.99
N GLY A 48 16.59 -5.54 31.85
CA GLY A 48 15.36 -6.11 32.39
C GLY A 48 15.30 -6.09 33.92
N ASN A 49 15.71 -4.99 34.53
CA ASN A 49 15.64 -4.75 35.98
C ASN A 49 14.70 -3.57 36.29
N GLN A 50 14.68 -3.12 37.55
CA GLN A 50 13.86 -2.01 38.04
C GLN A 50 14.74 -0.85 38.53
N LEU A 51 15.94 -0.69 37.97
CA LEU A 51 16.90 0.33 38.40
C LEU A 51 16.37 1.72 38.07
N THR A 52 16.38 2.61 39.07
CA THR A 52 15.98 4.02 38.90
C THR A 52 17.16 4.97 38.70
N LYS A 53 18.36 4.54 39.07
CA LYS A 53 19.63 5.26 38.93
C LYS A 53 20.82 4.29 38.88
N LEU A 54 21.93 4.74 38.29
CA LEU A 54 23.25 4.11 38.44
C LEU A 54 24.07 4.85 39.50
N PRO A 55 24.85 4.14 40.36
CA PRO A 55 25.74 4.77 41.32
C PRO A 55 26.90 5.50 40.62
N PRO A 56 27.39 6.64 41.16
CA PRO A 56 28.56 7.34 40.63
C PRO A 56 29.81 6.45 40.51
N GLU A 57 29.91 5.45 41.37
CA GLU A 57 30.99 4.46 41.41
C GLU A 57 31.11 3.63 40.12
N ILE A 58 30.10 3.65 39.24
CA ILE A 58 30.22 3.06 37.91
C ILE A 58 31.43 3.61 37.14
N GLY A 59 31.80 4.89 37.36
CA GLY A 59 32.97 5.52 36.72
C GLY A 59 34.31 4.90 37.11
N LYS A 60 34.38 4.12 38.20
CA LYS A 60 35.59 3.40 38.62
C LYS A 60 35.91 2.20 37.73
N LEU A 61 34.94 1.72 36.94
CA LEU A 61 35.08 0.57 36.04
C LEU A 61 35.85 0.93 34.76
N THR A 62 37.04 1.51 34.89
CA THR A 62 37.80 2.10 33.76
C THR A 62 38.19 1.10 32.66
N ASN A 63 38.09 -0.21 32.92
CA ASN A 63 38.29 -1.27 31.94
C ASN A 63 37.02 -1.64 31.15
N LEU A 64 35.85 -1.09 31.50
CA LEU A 64 34.58 -1.45 30.91
C LEU A 64 34.51 -1.07 29.43
N THR A 65 34.17 -2.05 28.60
CA THR A 65 34.02 -1.93 27.15
C THR A 65 32.56 -2.01 26.72
N ILE A 66 31.73 -2.76 27.47
CA ILE A 66 30.31 -2.95 27.19
C ILE A 66 29.51 -2.72 28.47
N LEU A 67 28.52 -1.82 28.39
CA LEU A 67 27.55 -1.55 29.44
C LEU A 67 26.13 -1.63 28.86
N GLU A 68 25.34 -2.60 29.32
CA GLU A 68 23.96 -2.78 28.92
C GLU A 68 23.00 -2.59 30.10
N VAL A 69 22.15 -1.56 30.03
CA VAL A 69 21.20 -1.19 31.09
C VAL A 69 19.81 -0.87 30.50
N GLY A 70 19.47 -1.54 29.39
CA GLY A 70 18.16 -1.43 28.76
C GLY A 70 17.03 -1.99 29.64
N ASP A 71 15.79 -1.66 29.32
CA ASP A 71 14.60 -2.19 30.00
C ASP A 71 14.65 -1.99 31.53
N ASN A 72 14.79 -0.72 31.95
CA ASN A 72 14.88 -0.28 33.34
C ASN A 72 14.04 0.99 33.56
N GLN A 73 14.17 1.64 34.72
CA GLN A 73 13.41 2.84 35.09
C GLN A 73 14.35 4.05 35.31
N LEU A 74 15.50 4.09 34.64
CA LEU A 74 16.50 5.13 34.84
C LEU A 74 15.94 6.50 34.44
N THR A 75 16.05 7.47 35.35
CA THR A 75 15.66 8.87 35.09
C THR A 75 16.84 9.76 34.70
N GLY A 76 18.07 9.30 34.95
CA GLY A 76 19.31 9.97 34.57
C GLY A 76 20.52 9.03 34.65
N ILE A 77 21.64 9.49 34.10
CA ILE A 77 22.94 8.81 34.10
C ILE A 77 23.94 9.68 34.90
N PRO A 78 24.78 9.10 35.79
CA PRO A 78 25.79 9.84 36.53
C PRO A 78 26.84 10.46 35.58
N ALA A 79 27.35 11.65 35.92
CA ALA A 79 28.37 12.34 35.12
C ALA A 79 29.68 11.54 35.04
N GLU A 80 29.93 10.69 36.03
CA GLU A 80 31.06 9.78 36.14
C GLU A 80 31.12 8.75 35.00
N ILE A 81 30.02 8.56 34.25
CA ILE A 81 30.04 7.72 33.03
C ILE A 81 31.13 8.16 32.05
N GLY A 82 31.47 9.45 31.98
CA GLY A 82 32.52 9.97 31.12
C GLY A 82 33.94 9.48 31.46
N GLN A 83 34.14 8.86 32.62
CA GLN A 83 35.42 8.26 33.04
C GLN A 83 35.68 6.91 32.36
N LEU A 84 34.66 6.30 31.74
CA LEU A 84 34.74 5.00 31.08
C LEU A 84 35.35 5.11 29.67
N HIS A 85 36.58 5.60 29.57
CA HIS A 85 37.22 5.91 28.28
C HIS A 85 37.38 4.71 27.33
N LYS A 86 37.31 3.47 27.82
CA LYS A 86 37.34 2.24 27.00
C LYS A 86 35.97 1.77 26.51
N LEU A 87 34.89 2.44 26.93
CA LEU A 87 33.53 2.00 26.60
C LEU A 87 33.29 2.11 25.09
N ALA A 88 32.98 0.96 24.48
CA ALA A 88 32.71 0.82 23.06
C ALA A 88 31.20 0.66 22.78
N ARG A 89 30.43 0.09 23.72
CA ARG A 89 28.99 -0.15 23.57
C ARG A 89 28.23 0.27 24.83
N LEU A 90 27.24 1.14 24.63
CA LEU A 90 26.35 1.63 25.68
C LEU A 90 24.89 1.47 25.25
N ILE A 91 24.13 0.66 25.99
CA ILE A 91 22.71 0.41 25.74
C ILE A 91 21.89 0.94 26.91
N LEU A 92 21.05 1.93 26.63
CA LEU A 92 20.16 2.63 27.56
C LEU A 92 18.71 2.68 27.04
N ARG A 93 18.34 1.79 26.12
CA ARG A 93 16.97 1.75 25.55
C ARG A 93 15.92 1.46 26.63
N ASP A 94 14.67 1.82 26.36
CA ASP A 94 13.53 1.46 27.21
C ASP A 94 13.76 1.87 28.68
N ASN A 95 13.94 3.18 28.88
CA ASN A 95 14.16 3.82 30.18
C ASN A 95 13.34 5.13 30.26
N HIS A 96 13.59 5.97 31.27
CA HIS A 96 12.88 7.24 31.49
C HIS A 96 13.82 8.44 31.45
N LEU A 97 14.90 8.37 30.66
CA LEU A 97 15.90 9.43 30.58
C LEU A 97 15.30 10.69 29.94
N ALA A 98 15.29 11.79 30.67
CA ALA A 98 14.85 13.09 30.17
C ALA A 98 16.02 13.92 29.60
N THR A 99 17.24 13.70 30.12
CA THR A 99 18.48 14.37 29.69
C THR A 99 19.65 13.40 29.76
N LEU A 100 20.76 13.75 29.11
CA LEU A 100 22.05 13.07 29.23
C LEU A 100 23.09 14.02 29.82
N PRO A 101 23.99 13.53 30.70
CA PRO A 101 25.11 14.34 31.17
C PRO A 101 26.05 14.65 30.00
N ILE A 102 26.57 15.88 29.93
CA ILE A 102 27.51 16.31 28.87
C ILE A 102 28.78 15.43 28.80
N GLN A 103 29.13 14.79 29.92
CA GLN A 103 30.26 13.88 30.03
C GLN A 103 30.12 12.62 29.16
N ILE A 104 28.91 12.23 28.74
CA ILE A 104 28.72 11.09 27.84
C ILE A 104 29.43 11.30 26.49
N TYR A 105 29.59 12.55 26.05
CA TYR A 105 30.25 12.90 24.80
C TYR A 105 31.78 12.79 24.88
N GLN A 106 32.35 12.55 26.07
CA GLN A 106 33.77 12.29 26.29
C GLN A 106 34.15 10.82 25.96
N LEU A 107 33.18 9.96 25.69
CA LEU A 107 33.36 8.54 25.36
C LEU A 107 33.81 8.35 23.92
N ILE A 108 34.99 8.85 23.56
CA ILE A 108 35.51 8.88 22.18
C ILE A 108 35.67 7.51 21.51
N ASN A 109 35.72 6.42 22.29
CA ASN A 109 35.80 5.04 21.78
C ASN A 109 34.42 4.40 21.54
N LEU A 110 33.34 5.12 21.81
CA LEU A 110 31.99 4.59 21.66
C LEU A 110 31.67 4.35 20.18
N THR A 111 31.30 3.11 19.88
CA THR A 111 30.90 2.64 18.54
C THR A 111 29.41 2.36 18.45
N TRP A 112 28.75 2.10 19.59
CA TRP A 112 27.34 1.74 19.67
C TRP A 112 26.65 2.46 20.82
N LEU A 113 25.62 3.25 20.49
CA LEU A 113 24.81 3.99 21.46
C LEU A 113 23.32 3.80 21.21
N SER A 114 22.63 3.20 22.17
CA SER A 114 21.17 3.02 22.11
C SER A 114 20.46 3.83 23.18
N LEU A 115 19.66 4.80 22.75
CA LEU A 115 18.83 5.69 23.58
C LEU A 115 17.35 5.59 23.20
N ALA A 116 16.97 4.64 22.36
CA ALA A 116 15.59 4.47 21.90
C ALA A 116 14.61 4.28 23.07
N ARG A 117 13.35 4.74 22.92
CA ARG A 117 12.29 4.63 23.93
C ARG A 117 12.68 5.21 25.28
N ASN A 118 13.06 6.49 25.26
CA ASN A 118 13.30 7.32 26.44
C ASN A 118 12.41 8.57 26.39
N GLN A 119 12.70 9.58 27.22
CA GLN A 119 11.94 10.83 27.31
C GLN A 119 12.78 12.04 26.89
N LEU A 120 13.82 11.85 26.08
CA LEU A 120 14.71 12.92 25.66
C LEU A 120 13.95 13.94 24.80
N LEU A 121 14.06 15.21 25.16
CA LEU A 121 13.50 16.34 24.41
C LEU A 121 14.47 16.90 23.38
N GLU A 122 15.76 16.85 23.72
CA GLU A 122 16.86 17.35 22.89
C GLU A 122 18.11 16.48 23.10
N LEU A 123 19.03 16.54 22.15
CA LEU A 123 20.35 15.94 22.24
C LEU A 123 21.38 17.03 21.90
N SER A 124 22.44 17.08 22.70
CA SER A 124 23.45 18.13 22.59
C SER A 124 24.23 17.98 21.28
N PRO A 125 24.59 19.08 20.59
CA PRO A 125 25.39 19.02 19.35
C PRO A 125 26.79 18.43 19.55
N GLU A 126 27.25 18.33 20.80
CA GLU A 126 28.45 17.62 21.24
C GLU A 126 28.42 16.12 20.94
N ILE A 127 27.26 15.54 20.57
CA ILE A 127 27.20 14.18 20.02
C ILE A 127 28.19 13.98 18.86
N SER A 128 28.48 15.04 18.10
CA SER A 128 29.49 15.05 17.04
C SER A 128 30.92 14.72 17.50
N GLN A 129 31.21 14.74 18.80
CA GLN A 129 32.50 14.30 19.36
C GLN A 129 32.68 12.78 19.34
N LEU A 130 31.58 12.02 19.26
CA LEU A 130 31.59 10.56 19.18
C LEU A 130 31.90 10.08 17.75
N CYS A 131 33.03 10.52 17.18
CA CYS A 131 33.37 10.31 15.77
C CYS A 131 33.52 8.83 15.36
N ASN A 132 33.66 7.92 16.32
CA ASN A 132 33.77 6.47 16.10
C ASN A 132 32.41 5.75 16.13
N LEU A 133 31.31 6.48 16.32
CA LEU A 133 29.99 5.89 16.40
C LEU A 133 29.57 5.28 15.05
N THR A 134 29.18 4.01 15.09
CA THR A 134 28.71 3.23 13.93
C THR A 134 27.21 2.90 14.04
N TRP A 135 26.68 2.85 15.26
CA TRP A 135 25.28 2.53 15.52
C TRP A 135 24.67 3.54 16.50
N LEU A 136 23.58 4.18 16.11
CA LEU A 136 22.84 5.17 16.92
C LEU A 136 21.33 4.92 16.88
N GLY A 137 20.73 4.72 18.04
CA GLY A 137 19.29 4.55 18.20
C GLY A 137 18.67 5.67 19.03
N LEU A 138 17.77 6.44 18.43
CA LEU A 138 17.10 7.60 19.02
C LEU A 138 15.57 7.52 18.95
N GLY A 139 15.01 6.54 18.23
CA GLY A 139 13.57 6.44 18.01
C GLY A 139 12.75 6.28 19.30
N GLY A 140 11.51 6.77 19.29
CA GLY A 140 10.60 6.68 20.45
C GLY A 140 10.95 7.59 21.62
N ASN A 141 11.68 8.69 21.36
CA ASN A 141 11.90 9.77 22.31
C ASN A 141 10.84 10.88 22.15
N ARG A 142 11.02 12.02 22.82
CA ARG A 142 10.12 13.18 22.75
C ARG A 142 10.73 14.34 21.97
N PHE A 143 11.58 14.03 21.00
CA PHE A 143 12.16 15.03 20.11
C PHE A 143 11.06 15.75 19.32
N THR A 144 11.15 17.07 19.22
CA THR A 144 10.29 17.86 18.32
C THR A 144 10.89 17.99 16.92
N ASP A 145 12.21 17.87 16.82
CA ASP A 145 12.98 17.94 15.57
C ASP A 145 14.20 17.00 15.63
N TYR A 146 14.81 16.73 14.49
CA TYR A 146 16.00 15.90 14.40
C TYR A 146 17.20 16.57 15.08
N PRO A 147 17.96 15.84 15.94
CA PRO A 147 19.06 16.47 16.66
C PRO A 147 20.21 16.95 15.79
N GLN A 148 20.78 18.10 16.17
CA GLN A 148 21.94 18.68 15.49
C GLN A 148 23.23 17.89 15.78
N GLY A 149 24.20 17.94 14.86
CA GLY A 149 25.52 17.33 15.02
C GLY A 149 25.61 15.85 14.60
N ILE A 150 24.48 15.19 14.34
CA ILE A 150 24.45 13.82 13.77
C ILE A 150 25.10 13.78 12.38
N ASP A 151 24.95 14.86 11.60
CA ASP A 151 25.54 15.01 10.25
C ASP A 151 27.07 14.96 10.21
N LYS A 152 27.73 15.08 11.38
CA LYS A 152 29.19 14.99 11.53
C LYS A 152 29.69 13.58 11.85
N LEU A 153 28.79 12.63 12.12
CA LEU A 153 29.13 11.25 12.48
C LEU A 153 29.43 10.42 11.21
N ILE A 154 30.50 10.76 10.51
CA ILE A 154 30.86 10.18 9.19
C ILE A 154 31.09 8.65 9.19
N ASN A 155 31.23 8.03 10.36
CA ASN A 155 31.40 6.59 10.53
C ASN A 155 30.09 5.84 10.82
N LEU A 156 28.96 6.55 10.86
CA LEU A 156 27.68 5.95 11.21
C LEU A 156 27.20 5.00 10.10
N GLU A 157 26.92 3.75 10.46
CA GLU A 157 26.40 2.71 9.57
C GLU A 157 24.91 2.45 9.79
N HIS A 158 24.42 2.66 11.01
CA HIS A 158 23.02 2.42 11.39
C HIS A 158 22.46 3.58 12.21
N LEU A 159 21.36 4.17 11.75
CA LEU A 159 20.65 5.26 12.41
C LEU A 159 19.15 4.94 12.53
N PHE A 160 18.64 4.90 13.76
CA PHE A 160 17.22 4.66 14.03
C PHE A 160 16.55 5.88 14.65
N VAL A 161 15.64 6.53 13.92
CA VAL A 161 15.04 7.83 14.29
C VAL A 161 13.51 7.86 14.08
N TRP A 162 12.82 6.77 14.44
CA TRP A 162 11.37 6.64 14.34
C TRP A 162 10.61 7.44 15.42
N GLY A 163 9.38 7.86 15.09
CA GLY A 163 8.48 8.59 16.00
C GLY A 163 8.86 10.06 16.27
N ILE A 164 9.60 10.71 15.38
CA ILE A 164 9.90 12.15 15.44
C ILE A 164 8.84 12.90 14.60
N PRO A 165 8.12 13.89 15.15
CA PRO A 165 7.01 14.58 14.47
C PRO A 165 7.46 15.59 13.38
N ALA A 166 8.75 15.61 13.05
CA ALA A 166 9.32 16.52 12.06
C ALA A 166 8.92 16.11 10.63
N LYS A 167 8.49 17.08 9.84
CA LYS A 167 8.08 16.89 8.43
C LYS A 167 9.26 16.83 7.46
N ILE A 168 10.41 17.37 7.85
CA ILE A 168 11.57 17.53 6.98
C ILE A 168 12.75 16.79 7.59
N LEU A 169 13.37 15.90 6.82
CA LEU A 169 14.62 15.26 7.19
C LEU A 169 15.80 16.23 6.95
N PRO A 170 16.78 16.31 7.86
CA PRO A 170 17.92 17.21 7.67
C PRO A 170 18.75 16.82 6.46
N ILE A 171 18.99 17.77 5.55
CA ILE A 171 19.85 17.57 4.37
C ILE A 171 21.28 17.14 4.74
N GLY A 172 21.74 17.50 5.95
CA GLY A 172 23.05 17.10 6.46
C GLY A 172 23.25 15.58 6.55
N PHE A 173 22.17 14.78 6.65
CA PHE A 173 22.28 13.32 6.65
C PHE A 173 22.84 12.77 5.33
N GLY A 174 22.76 13.53 4.22
CA GLY A 174 23.42 13.17 2.96
C GLY A 174 24.95 13.04 3.07
N ARG A 175 25.58 13.63 4.10
CA ARG A 175 27.02 13.50 4.36
C ARG A 175 27.43 12.16 4.99
N LEU A 176 26.46 11.34 5.42
CA LEU A 176 26.71 10.07 6.08
C LEU A 176 26.94 8.96 5.03
N GLU A 177 28.07 9.01 4.34
CA GLU A 177 28.39 8.11 3.21
C GLU A 177 28.48 6.62 3.59
N LYS A 178 28.72 6.30 4.87
CA LYS A 178 28.80 4.92 5.37
C LYS A 178 27.48 4.36 5.87
N LEU A 179 26.40 5.15 5.84
CA LEU A 179 25.12 4.77 6.40
C LEU A 179 24.46 3.70 5.53
N LYS A 180 24.27 2.51 6.10
CA LYS A 180 23.65 1.35 5.46
C LYS A 180 22.17 1.25 5.78
N ILE A 181 21.79 1.63 7.00
CA ILE A 181 20.41 1.54 7.49
C ILE A 181 20.00 2.86 8.12
N LEU A 182 18.91 3.44 7.59
CA LEU A 182 18.22 4.60 8.13
C LEU A 182 16.75 4.24 8.36
N GLU A 183 16.37 4.10 9.62
CA GLU A 183 15.00 3.74 10.02
C GLU A 183 14.17 4.98 10.34
N LEU A 184 13.09 5.19 9.59
CA LEU A 184 12.22 6.38 9.60
C LEU A 184 10.75 6.06 9.86
N GLU A 185 10.42 4.82 10.25
CA GLU A 185 9.05 4.43 10.58
C GLU A 185 8.34 5.43 11.50
N ASN A 186 7.03 5.59 11.29
CA ASN A 186 6.17 6.46 12.11
C ASN A 186 6.60 7.95 12.17
N ASN A 187 7.29 8.46 11.16
CA ASN A 187 7.58 9.88 10.99
C ASN A 187 6.63 10.51 9.94
N PRO A 188 6.01 11.68 10.20
CA PRO A 188 5.12 12.36 9.25
C PRO A 188 5.91 13.17 8.22
N LEU A 189 6.87 12.53 7.54
CA LEU A 189 7.77 13.17 6.59
C LEU A 189 7.02 13.60 5.32
N THR A 190 7.15 14.88 4.97
CA THR A 190 6.78 15.42 3.65
C THR A 190 7.99 15.49 2.73
N SER A 191 9.19 15.71 3.28
CA SER A 191 10.45 15.79 2.53
C SER A 191 11.56 15.03 3.27
N PRO A 192 12.13 13.94 2.74
CA PRO A 192 11.86 13.32 1.43
C PRO A 192 10.42 12.82 1.32
N PRO A 193 9.83 12.84 0.12
CA PRO A 193 8.49 12.33 -0.06
C PRO A 193 8.46 10.80 0.14
N PRO A 194 7.28 10.24 0.45
CA PRO A 194 7.13 8.84 0.84
C PRO A 194 7.72 7.81 -0.14
N GLU A 195 7.79 8.13 -1.44
CA GLU A 195 8.30 7.20 -2.47
C GLU A 195 9.81 7.06 -2.44
N ILE A 196 10.53 8.08 -1.95
CA ILE A 196 11.97 7.97 -1.69
C ILE A 196 12.19 7.09 -0.47
N ILE A 197 11.33 7.25 0.55
CA ILE A 197 11.40 6.46 1.78
C ILE A 197 11.13 4.98 1.48
N GLN A 198 10.13 4.67 0.66
CA GLN A 198 9.80 3.30 0.24
C GLN A 198 10.92 2.59 -0.55
N GLN A 199 11.81 3.34 -1.19
CA GLN A 199 12.94 2.78 -1.92
C GLN A 199 14.15 2.45 -1.03
N GLY A 200 14.09 2.85 0.24
CA GLY A 200 15.10 2.53 1.24
C GLY A 200 16.21 3.57 1.38
N THR A 201 17.21 3.22 2.19
CA THR A 201 18.24 4.15 2.68
C THR A 201 19.09 4.77 1.57
N GLU A 202 19.49 3.99 0.56
CA GLU A 202 20.35 4.49 -0.52
C GLU A 202 19.68 5.60 -1.34
N ALA A 203 18.39 5.44 -1.66
CA ALA A 203 17.61 6.44 -2.40
C ALA A 203 17.45 7.73 -1.58
N ILE A 204 17.19 7.60 -0.27
CA ILE A 204 17.12 8.75 0.64
C ILE A 204 18.45 9.51 0.65
N LEU A 205 19.57 8.82 0.84
CA LEU A 205 20.89 9.46 0.88
C LEU A 205 21.26 10.13 -0.44
N ALA A 206 20.99 9.47 -1.57
CA ALA A 206 21.24 10.04 -2.90
C ALA A 206 20.44 11.35 -3.09
N TYR A 207 19.16 11.35 -2.73
CA TYR A 207 18.31 12.54 -2.76
C TYR A 207 18.84 13.67 -1.87
N LEU A 208 19.22 13.36 -0.62
CA LEU A 208 19.76 14.38 0.29
C LEU A 208 21.11 14.92 -0.20
N GLN A 209 21.97 14.07 -0.77
CA GLN A 209 23.26 14.48 -1.33
C GLN A 209 23.11 15.45 -2.51
N GLU A 210 22.25 15.13 -3.47
CA GLU A 210 22.05 16.02 -4.61
C GLU A 210 21.40 17.35 -4.19
N ARG A 211 20.56 17.34 -3.14
CA ARG A 211 20.05 18.57 -2.52
C ARG A 211 21.08 19.39 -1.76
N LEU A 212 22.18 18.79 -1.29
CA LEU A 212 23.29 19.52 -0.66
C LEU A 212 24.10 20.34 -1.67
N GLU A 213 24.12 19.93 -2.95
CA GLU A 213 24.85 20.63 -4.00
C GLU A 213 24.13 21.91 -4.43
N ASP A 214 22.91 21.75 -4.97
CA ASP A 214 22.07 22.85 -5.40
C ASP A 214 20.62 22.39 -5.53
N SER A 215 19.68 23.25 -5.14
CA SER A 215 18.25 22.93 -5.21
C SER A 215 17.42 24.12 -5.63
N SER A 216 16.36 23.83 -6.37
CA SER A 216 15.38 24.81 -6.84
C SER A 216 14.00 24.41 -6.38
N LYS A 217 13.23 25.39 -5.90
CA LYS A 217 11.81 25.17 -5.61
C LYS A 217 11.08 24.93 -6.92
N GLN A 218 10.28 23.87 -6.96
CA GLN A 218 9.39 23.58 -8.09
C GLN A 218 7.95 23.84 -7.69
N TRP A 219 7.26 24.58 -8.53
CA TRP A 219 5.86 24.91 -8.38
C TRP A 219 5.06 24.26 -9.51
N LEU A 220 5.21 22.94 -9.64
CA LEU A 220 4.55 22.14 -10.66
C LEU A 220 3.58 21.15 -10.00
N SER A 221 2.34 21.13 -10.47
CA SER A 221 1.39 20.10 -10.08
C SER A 221 0.39 19.76 -11.19
N LYS A 222 -0.49 18.82 -10.87
CA LYS A 222 -1.49 18.27 -11.77
C LYS A 222 -2.88 18.79 -11.41
N LEU A 223 -3.58 19.35 -12.39
CA LEU A 223 -4.98 19.74 -12.30
C LEU A 223 -5.81 18.81 -13.16
N VAL A 224 -6.75 18.08 -12.57
CA VAL A 224 -7.59 17.13 -13.28
C VAL A 224 -9.02 17.64 -13.31
N VAL A 225 -9.58 17.81 -14.51
CA VAL A 225 -10.98 18.22 -14.68
C VAL A 225 -11.84 17.01 -14.97
N VAL A 226 -12.81 16.75 -14.10
CA VAL A 226 -13.74 15.62 -14.17
C VAL A 226 -15.18 16.11 -14.12
N GLY A 227 -16.09 15.32 -14.68
CA GLY A 227 -17.49 15.69 -14.81
C GLY A 227 -18.13 14.99 -16.01
N GLU A 228 -19.45 15.04 -16.08
CA GLU A 228 -20.23 14.43 -17.17
C GLU A 228 -19.84 15.00 -18.56
N GLY A 229 -20.11 14.24 -19.62
CA GLY A 229 -20.01 14.75 -20.99
C GLY A 229 -20.90 15.97 -21.20
N GLY A 230 -20.38 16.99 -21.88
CA GLY A 230 -21.16 18.18 -22.23
C GLY A 230 -21.35 19.24 -21.13
N VAL A 231 -20.75 19.07 -19.93
CA VAL A 231 -20.82 20.10 -18.86
C VAL A 231 -20.01 21.37 -19.15
N GLY A 232 -19.15 21.36 -20.18
CA GLY A 232 -18.33 22.52 -20.57
C GLY A 232 -16.91 22.53 -20.00
N LYS A 233 -16.32 21.35 -19.69
CA LYS A 233 -14.95 21.22 -19.15
C LYS A 233 -13.89 21.92 -19.99
N THR A 234 -13.91 21.70 -21.30
CA THR A 234 -12.98 22.33 -22.25
C THR A 234 -13.17 23.85 -22.29
N SER A 235 -14.42 24.32 -22.25
CA SER A 235 -14.74 25.75 -22.18
C SER A 235 -14.24 26.38 -20.89
N LEU A 236 -14.38 25.69 -19.75
CA LEU A 236 -13.87 26.12 -18.45
C LEU A 236 -12.35 26.27 -18.46
N LEU A 237 -11.62 25.29 -19.00
CA LEU A 237 -10.16 25.33 -19.09
C LEU A 237 -9.64 26.44 -20.02
N ARG A 238 -10.34 26.71 -21.13
CA ARG A 238 -10.02 27.84 -22.01
C ARG A 238 -10.24 29.17 -21.31
N ALA A 239 -11.35 29.29 -20.58
CA ALA A 239 -11.68 30.51 -19.87
C ALA A 239 -10.68 30.81 -18.73
N LEU A 240 -10.22 29.77 -18.02
CA LEU A 240 -9.11 29.88 -17.04
C LEU A 240 -7.79 30.35 -17.66
N ARG A 241 -7.55 30.07 -18.95
CA ARG A 241 -6.38 30.56 -19.71
C ARG A 241 -6.59 31.93 -20.36
N GLY A 242 -7.78 32.52 -20.27
CA GLY A 242 -8.13 33.78 -20.94
C GLY A 242 -8.39 33.64 -22.45
N GLU A 243 -8.67 32.44 -22.94
CA GLU A 243 -9.05 32.18 -24.34
C GLU A 243 -10.56 32.47 -24.58
N SER A 244 -10.95 32.80 -25.82
CA SER A 244 -12.34 33.12 -26.18
C SER A 244 -13.26 31.88 -26.25
N PHE A 245 -14.52 32.07 -25.84
CA PHE A 245 -15.57 31.04 -25.90
C PHE A 245 -16.03 30.76 -27.34
N GLU A 246 -16.16 29.49 -27.72
CA GLU A 246 -16.67 29.04 -29.02
C GLU A 246 -17.91 28.14 -28.82
N GLU A 247 -19.03 28.52 -29.44
CA GLU A 247 -20.37 27.94 -29.20
C GLU A 247 -20.61 26.58 -29.90
N GLN A 248 -19.79 26.20 -30.88
CA GLN A 248 -19.95 24.98 -31.69
C GLN A 248 -18.69 24.09 -31.66
N GLN A 249 -18.39 23.50 -30.50
CA GLN A 249 -17.33 22.51 -30.39
C GLN A 249 -17.89 21.08 -30.39
N SER A 250 -17.23 20.20 -31.14
CA SER A 250 -17.41 18.76 -31.01
C SER A 250 -16.92 18.27 -29.64
N THR A 251 -17.49 17.19 -29.13
CA THR A 251 -17.04 16.55 -27.89
C THR A 251 -15.54 16.21 -27.96
N THR A 252 -14.78 16.56 -26.92
CA THR A 252 -13.37 16.20 -26.80
C THR A 252 -13.21 14.68 -26.86
N HIS A 253 -12.46 14.19 -27.84
CA HIS A 253 -12.09 12.77 -27.97
C HIS A 253 -10.75 12.54 -27.24
N GLY A 254 -10.72 11.61 -26.29
CA GLY A 254 -9.50 11.26 -25.54
C GLY A 254 -9.13 12.28 -24.46
N ILE A 255 -7.83 12.60 -24.36
CA ILE A 255 -7.24 13.41 -23.28
C ILE A 255 -6.46 14.58 -23.87
N GLU A 256 -6.76 15.80 -23.42
CA GLU A 256 -5.97 16.99 -23.75
C GLU A 256 -5.19 17.46 -22.52
N VAL A 257 -3.88 17.60 -22.66
CA VAL A 257 -3.00 18.12 -21.60
C VAL A 257 -2.46 19.48 -22.01
N ARG A 258 -2.69 20.51 -21.20
CA ARG A 258 -2.16 21.87 -21.40
C ARG A 258 -1.68 22.46 -20.09
N SER A 259 -0.68 23.33 -20.14
CA SER A 259 -0.22 24.07 -18.96
C SER A 259 -1.11 25.27 -18.66
N LEU A 260 -1.35 25.52 -17.38
CA LEU A 260 -2.01 26.70 -16.83
C LEU A 260 -1.04 27.37 -15.85
N GLU A 261 -0.70 28.64 -16.11
CA GLU A 261 0.18 29.43 -15.24
C GLU A 261 -0.65 30.32 -14.31
N MET A 262 -0.28 30.31 -13.02
CA MET A 262 -0.99 31.02 -11.97
C MET A 262 0.00 31.65 -10.98
N GLU A 263 -0.31 32.83 -10.48
CA GLU A 263 0.51 33.47 -9.45
C GLU A 263 0.22 32.84 -8.08
N HIS A 264 1.27 32.73 -7.25
CA HIS A 264 1.11 32.23 -5.89
C HIS A 264 0.33 33.24 -5.03
N PRO A 265 -0.65 32.80 -4.21
CA PRO A 265 -1.54 33.71 -3.48
C PRO A 265 -0.83 34.54 -2.40
N THR A 266 0.22 34.01 -1.76
CA THR A 266 0.96 34.69 -0.68
C THR A 266 2.43 35.04 -0.98
N GLU A 267 3.17 34.22 -1.74
CA GLU A 267 4.53 34.54 -2.20
C GLU A 267 4.51 35.42 -3.47
N THR A 268 4.99 36.67 -3.37
CA THR A 268 5.10 37.59 -4.51
C THR A 268 6.18 37.13 -5.49
N ASP A 269 5.96 37.30 -6.80
CA ASP A 269 6.86 36.91 -7.90
C ASP A 269 7.07 35.40 -8.10
N VAL A 270 6.20 34.56 -7.54
CA VAL A 270 6.22 33.10 -7.76
C VAL A 270 5.09 32.71 -8.71
N ALA A 271 5.46 32.15 -9.86
CA ALA A 271 4.53 31.54 -10.81
C ALA A 271 4.46 30.01 -10.60
N MET A 272 3.26 29.52 -10.37
CA MET A 272 2.92 28.10 -10.31
C MET A 272 2.43 27.61 -11.67
N GLN A 273 2.88 26.43 -12.07
CA GLN A 273 2.48 25.75 -13.29
C GLN A 273 1.61 24.54 -12.95
N LEU A 274 0.42 24.49 -13.52
CA LEU A 274 -0.50 23.37 -13.40
C LEU A 274 -0.67 22.69 -14.75
N ASN A 275 -0.31 21.41 -14.83
CA ASN A 275 -0.63 20.59 -15.98
C ASN A 275 -2.11 20.20 -15.90
N THR A 276 -2.93 20.83 -16.74
CA THR A 276 -4.37 20.60 -16.82
C THR A 276 -4.67 19.40 -17.70
N TRP A 277 -5.44 18.45 -17.18
CA TRP A 277 -5.88 17.24 -17.87
C TRP A 277 -7.39 17.35 -18.13
N ASP A 278 -7.77 17.49 -19.40
CA ASP A 278 -9.16 17.46 -19.86
C ASP A 278 -9.51 16.06 -20.36
N PHE A 279 -10.46 15.43 -19.68
CA PHE A 279 -10.91 14.08 -19.95
C PHE A 279 -12.21 14.10 -20.77
N GLY A 280 -12.22 13.48 -21.94
CA GLY A 280 -13.42 13.33 -22.78
C GLY A 280 -14.56 12.67 -22.01
N GLY A 281 -15.74 13.31 -21.96
CA GLY A 281 -16.82 12.91 -21.04
C GLY A 281 -17.67 11.68 -21.44
N GLN A 282 -17.16 10.77 -22.28
CA GLN A 282 -17.88 9.55 -22.64
C GLN A 282 -17.59 8.42 -21.63
N GLU A 283 -18.60 7.60 -21.33
CA GLU A 283 -18.50 6.55 -20.29
C GLU A 283 -17.41 5.49 -20.57
N ILE A 284 -17.04 5.36 -21.84
CA ILE A 284 -16.04 4.43 -22.35
C ILE A 284 -14.64 4.78 -21.83
N TYR A 285 -14.39 6.05 -21.55
CA TYR A 285 -13.10 6.55 -21.13
C TYR A 285 -12.87 6.51 -19.62
N HIS A 286 -13.89 6.18 -18.81
CA HIS A 286 -13.76 6.11 -17.35
C HIS A 286 -12.62 5.18 -16.91
N ALA A 287 -12.45 4.03 -17.55
CA ALA A 287 -11.35 3.10 -17.24
C ALA A 287 -9.97 3.70 -17.60
N THR A 288 -9.89 4.51 -18.67
CA THR A 288 -8.65 5.18 -19.07
C THR A 288 -8.30 6.42 -18.24
N HIS A 289 -9.31 7.09 -17.66
CA HIS A 289 -9.10 8.25 -16.80
C HIS A 289 -8.46 7.85 -15.47
N GLN A 290 -8.79 6.66 -14.97
CA GLN A 290 -8.29 6.12 -13.70
C GLN A 290 -6.77 5.94 -13.68
N PHE A 291 -6.10 5.84 -14.83
CA PHE A 291 -4.62 5.82 -14.92
C PHE A 291 -3.96 7.12 -14.47
N PHE A 292 -4.71 8.20 -14.46
CA PHE A 292 -4.21 9.54 -14.20
C PHE A 292 -4.81 10.13 -12.93
N LEU A 293 -5.69 9.42 -12.23
CA LEU A 293 -6.23 9.83 -10.92
C LEU A 293 -5.25 9.37 -9.84
N THR A 294 -4.43 10.28 -9.32
CA THR A 294 -3.44 10.01 -8.27
C THR A 294 -3.60 11.00 -7.11
N ASN A 295 -3.17 10.60 -5.90
CA ASN A 295 -3.26 11.36 -4.65
C ASN A 295 -2.56 12.74 -4.63
N ARG A 296 -1.98 13.19 -5.74
CA ARG A 296 -1.17 14.42 -5.87
C ARG A 296 -1.76 15.41 -6.88
N SER A 297 -3.06 15.32 -7.13
CA SER A 297 -3.76 16.16 -8.10
C SER A 297 -4.78 17.05 -7.40
N LEU A 298 -5.00 18.25 -7.93
CA LEU A 298 -6.19 19.03 -7.61
C LEU A 298 -7.31 18.60 -8.56
N PHE A 299 -8.46 18.22 -8.01
CA PHE A 299 -9.63 17.82 -8.80
C PHE A 299 -10.63 18.96 -8.94
N LEU A 300 -10.95 19.30 -10.19
CA LEU A 300 -12.08 20.17 -10.53
C LEU A 300 -13.25 19.31 -10.98
N LEU A 301 -14.27 19.22 -10.14
CA LEU A 301 -15.49 18.49 -10.46
C LEU A 301 -16.53 19.45 -11.03
N ALA A 302 -16.63 19.48 -12.36
CA ALA A 302 -17.58 20.30 -13.08
C ALA A 302 -18.94 19.60 -13.20
N TRP A 303 -20.01 20.28 -12.80
CA TRP A 303 -21.38 19.79 -12.94
C TRP A 303 -22.30 20.89 -13.47
N ASN A 304 -23.41 20.49 -14.10
CA ASN A 304 -24.34 21.40 -14.76
C ASN A 304 -25.50 21.78 -13.83
N ALA A 305 -25.63 23.07 -13.50
CA ALA A 305 -26.68 23.58 -12.62
C ALA A 305 -28.10 23.37 -13.17
N ARG A 306 -28.27 23.29 -14.51
CA ARG A 306 -29.58 23.08 -15.16
C ARG A 306 -30.24 21.76 -14.74
N HIS A 307 -29.45 20.68 -14.71
CA HIS A 307 -29.94 19.32 -14.42
C HIS A 307 -30.06 19.06 -12.92
N GLY A 308 -29.44 19.88 -12.08
CA GLY A 308 -29.33 19.65 -10.64
C GLY A 308 -28.28 18.58 -10.30
N PHE A 309 -27.78 18.63 -9.06
CA PHE A 309 -26.66 17.78 -8.63
C PHE A 309 -26.99 16.28 -8.58
N GLU A 310 -28.26 15.91 -8.40
CA GLU A 310 -28.72 14.51 -8.38
C GLU A 310 -28.66 13.86 -9.77
N GLN A 311 -28.95 14.62 -10.83
CA GLN A 311 -28.97 14.10 -12.20
C GLN A 311 -27.59 14.17 -12.87
N GLY A 312 -26.74 15.12 -12.49
CA GLY A 312 -25.39 15.30 -13.03
C GLY A 312 -24.34 14.27 -12.58
N LYS A 313 -24.77 13.12 -12.04
CA LYS A 313 -23.90 12.04 -11.52
C LYS A 313 -22.81 12.56 -10.55
N LEU A 314 -23.09 13.61 -9.78
CA LEU A 314 -22.10 14.24 -8.90
C LEU A 314 -21.55 13.26 -7.87
N TYR A 315 -22.43 12.50 -7.22
CA TYR A 315 -22.06 11.48 -6.24
C TYR A 315 -21.18 10.38 -6.85
N TYR A 316 -21.46 9.94 -8.08
CA TYR A 316 -20.65 8.94 -8.76
C TYR A 316 -19.19 9.41 -8.91
N TRP A 317 -18.98 10.65 -9.32
CA TRP A 317 -17.64 11.20 -9.47
C TRP A 317 -16.95 11.43 -8.12
N LEU A 318 -17.68 11.98 -7.13
CA LEU A 318 -17.16 12.14 -5.77
C LEU A 318 -16.73 10.80 -5.16
N ASP A 319 -17.57 9.78 -5.29
CA ASP A 319 -17.28 8.44 -4.83
C ASP A 319 -16.09 7.82 -5.57
N THR A 320 -15.98 8.05 -6.88
CA THR A 320 -14.86 7.57 -7.71
C THR A 320 -13.53 8.23 -7.30
N ILE A 321 -13.51 9.55 -7.12
CA ILE A 321 -12.33 10.29 -6.68
C ILE A 321 -11.96 9.86 -5.26
N HIS A 322 -12.93 9.77 -4.35
CA HIS A 322 -12.69 9.34 -2.98
C HIS A 322 -12.09 7.94 -2.92
N ALA A 323 -12.56 7.01 -3.76
CA ALA A 323 -12.06 5.64 -3.82
C ALA A 323 -10.61 5.56 -4.35
N LEU A 324 -10.23 6.39 -5.32
CA LEU A 324 -8.95 6.32 -6.04
C LEU A 324 -7.87 7.28 -5.50
N ALA A 325 -8.27 8.48 -5.09
CA ALA A 325 -7.39 9.55 -4.65
C ALA A 325 -7.90 10.17 -3.33
N PRO A 326 -7.88 9.43 -2.21
CA PRO A 326 -8.46 9.85 -0.94
C PRO A 326 -7.82 11.11 -0.32
N ASP A 327 -6.58 11.45 -0.70
CA ASP A 327 -5.81 12.55 -0.11
C ASP A 327 -5.82 13.81 -0.98
N SER A 328 -6.39 13.73 -2.18
CA SER A 328 -6.41 14.84 -3.13
C SER A 328 -7.58 15.79 -2.89
N PRO A 329 -7.35 17.11 -2.94
CA PRO A 329 -8.41 18.09 -2.78
C PRO A 329 -9.36 18.14 -3.97
N ILE A 330 -10.64 18.39 -3.69
CA ILE A 330 -11.72 18.54 -4.68
C ILE A 330 -12.32 19.94 -4.57
N LEU A 331 -12.45 20.62 -5.70
CA LEU A 331 -13.19 21.86 -5.83
C LEU A 331 -14.40 21.63 -6.76
N LEU A 332 -15.59 21.91 -6.25
CA LEU A 332 -16.83 21.76 -7.00
C LEU A 332 -17.05 22.98 -7.88
N VAL A 333 -17.29 22.77 -9.17
CA VAL A 333 -17.54 23.85 -10.13
C VAL A 333 -18.93 23.69 -10.71
N ALA A 334 -19.85 24.56 -10.30
CA ALA A 334 -21.16 24.64 -10.91
C ALA A 334 -21.09 25.49 -12.17
N THR A 335 -21.45 24.89 -13.29
CA THR A 335 -21.49 25.55 -14.62
C THR A 335 -22.94 25.87 -14.99
N TRP A 336 -23.12 26.86 -15.87
CA TRP A 336 -24.44 27.30 -16.38
C TRP A 336 -25.36 27.93 -15.32
N THR A 337 -24.79 28.67 -14.37
CA THR A 337 -25.54 29.35 -13.30
C THR A 337 -26.39 30.53 -13.78
N ASP A 338 -26.23 30.96 -15.04
CA ASP A 338 -27.06 32.00 -15.67
C ASP A 338 -28.55 31.65 -15.73
N GLU A 339 -28.90 30.36 -15.62
CA GLU A 339 -30.27 29.86 -15.81
C GLU A 339 -30.90 29.25 -14.56
N ARG A 340 -30.09 28.81 -13.58
CA ARG A 340 -30.57 28.18 -12.34
C ARG A 340 -29.52 28.28 -11.24
N ASP A 341 -29.96 28.54 -10.01
CA ASP A 341 -29.10 28.57 -8.82
C ASP A 341 -28.48 27.19 -8.55
N ALA A 342 -27.20 27.18 -8.17
CA ALA A 342 -26.42 25.96 -7.92
C ALA A 342 -26.49 25.51 -6.45
N ASP A 343 -27.71 25.29 -5.94
CA ASP A 343 -27.91 24.90 -4.55
C ASP A 343 -27.56 23.42 -4.33
N VAL A 344 -26.55 23.15 -3.50
CA VAL A 344 -26.13 21.81 -3.08
C VAL A 344 -25.89 21.78 -1.57
N PRO A 345 -26.16 20.66 -0.90
CA PRO A 345 -25.95 20.53 0.55
C PRO A 345 -24.45 20.38 0.88
N LEU A 346 -23.67 21.46 0.74
CA LEU A 346 -22.22 21.46 0.88
C LEU A 346 -21.75 20.91 2.24
N SER A 347 -22.41 21.29 3.33
CA SER A 347 -22.08 20.82 4.68
C SER A 347 -22.22 19.30 4.84
N GLU A 348 -23.22 18.69 4.17
CA GLU A 348 -23.39 17.24 4.18
C GLU A 348 -22.34 16.55 3.30
N LEU A 349 -22.07 17.12 2.13
CA LEU A 349 -21.04 16.63 1.22
C LEU A 349 -19.65 16.69 1.84
N GLN A 350 -19.27 17.79 2.52
CA GLN A 350 -17.99 17.91 3.22
C GLN A 350 -17.87 16.93 4.39
N ARG A 351 -18.97 16.61 5.08
CA ARG A 351 -18.98 15.58 6.13
C ARG A 351 -18.73 14.18 5.57
N LYS A 352 -19.27 13.88 4.39
CA LYS A 352 -19.07 12.59 3.70
C LYS A 352 -17.71 12.52 2.98
N TYR A 353 -17.27 13.64 2.40
CA TYR A 353 -16.06 13.79 1.61
C TYR A 353 -15.23 14.98 2.15
N PRO A 354 -14.34 14.75 3.12
CA PRO A 354 -13.50 15.80 3.71
C PRO A 354 -12.55 16.50 2.72
N GLN A 355 -12.36 15.90 1.53
CA GLN A 355 -11.54 16.43 0.44
C GLN A 355 -12.12 17.69 -0.22
N ILE A 356 -13.42 17.94 -0.06
CA ILE A 356 -14.09 19.06 -0.72
C ILE A 356 -13.67 20.37 -0.04
N ILE A 357 -12.85 21.17 -0.72
CA ILE A 357 -12.37 22.47 -0.23
C ILE A 357 -13.49 23.51 -0.32
N GLY A 358 -14.25 23.52 -1.42
CA GLY A 358 -15.28 24.51 -1.64
C GLY A 358 -16.08 24.30 -2.93
N GLN A 359 -16.90 25.29 -3.24
CA GLN A 359 -17.72 25.35 -4.45
C GLN A 359 -17.58 26.72 -5.09
N CYS A 360 -17.45 26.75 -6.41
CA CYS A 360 -17.47 27.96 -7.22
C CYS A 360 -18.60 27.89 -8.26
N GLU A 361 -19.22 29.03 -8.52
CA GLU A 361 -20.30 29.18 -9.49
C GLU A 361 -19.82 29.95 -10.71
N ILE A 362 -20.06 29.42 -11.91
CA ILE A 362 -19.52 30.00 -13.14
C ILE A 362 -20.59 30.13 -14.22
N SER A 363 -20.64 31.35 -14.76
CA SER A 363 -21.37 31.69 -15.97
C SER A 363 -20.52 31.38 -17.20
N ASN A 364 -20.93 30.39 -17.99
CA ASN A 364 -20.25 30.04 -19.24
C ASN A 364 -20.38 31.15 -20.31
N ARG A 365 -21.39 32.03 -20.20
CA ARG A 365 -21.70 33.07 -21.19
C ARG A 365 -21.06 34.42 -20.88
N THR A 366 -20.97 34.79 -19.60
CA THR A 366 -20.42 36.09 -19.17
C THR A 366 -19.01 36.00 -18.59
N GLY A 367 -18.55 34.79 -18.22
CA GLY A 367 -17.29 34.57 -17.54
C GLY A 367 -17.29 35.02 -16.06
N ALA A 368 -18.44 35.44 -15.53
CA ALA A 368 -18.57 35.75 -14.11
C ALA A 368 -18.24 34.52 -13.24
N GLY A 369 -17.45 34.73 -12.19
CA GLY A 369 -16.99 33.68 -11.27
C GLY A 369 -15.63 33.04 -11.61
N ILE A 370 -15.07 33.30 -12.80
CA ILE A 370 -13.77 32.72 -13.21
C ILE A 370 -12.61 33.26 -12.37
N ASP A 371 -12.61 34.56 -12.04
CA ASP A 371 -11.54 35.15 -11.23
C ASP A 371 -11.53 34.60 -9.80
N GLU A 372 -12.72 34.37 -9.23
CA GLU A 372 -12.89 33.72 -7.92
C GLU A 372 -12.43 32.24 -7.98
N LEU A 373 -12.84 31.51 -9.02
CA LEU A 373 -12.33 30.15 -9.26
C LEU A 373 -10.80 30.14 -9.38
N ARG A 374 -10.22 31.12 -10.08
CA ARG A 374 -8.76 31.23 -10.25
C ARG A 374 -8.06 31.43 -8.90
N GLN A 375 -8.63 32.24 -8.01
CA GLN A 375 -8.09 32.44 -6.67
C GLN A 375 -8.19 31.17 -5.81
N GLU A 376 -9.32 30.48 -5.84
CA GLU A 376 -9.53 29.23 -5.11
C GLU A 376 -8.60 28.11 -5.61
N ILE A 377 -8.44 27.97 -6.94
CA ILE A 377 -7.48 27.02 -7.52
C ILE A 377 -6.06 27.37 -7.07
N ALA A 378 -5.66 28.64 -7.07
CA ALA A 378 -4.32 29.04 -6.65
C ALA A 378 -4.08 28.75 -5.16
N SER A 379 -5.07 29.02 -4.31
CA SER A 379 -5.05 28.69 -2.88
C SER A 379 -4.95 27.18 -2.62
N ALA A 380 -5.77 26.39 -3.32
CA ALA A 380 -5.76 24.94 -3.19
C ALA A 380 -4.45 24.33 -3.74
N ALA A 381 -3.97 24.80 -4.89
CA ALA A 381 -2.74 24.35 -5.50
C ALA A 381 -1.53 24.60 -4.60
N ALA A 382 -1.41 25.79 -4.00
CA ALA A 382 -0.31 26.15 -3.11
C ALA A 382 -0.15 25.20 -1.90
N ASN A 383 -1.24 24.54 -1.47
CA ASN A 383 -1.25 23.61 -0.35
C ASN A 383 -0.99 22.14 -0.74
N LEU A 384 -0.78 21.84 -2.03
CA LEU A 384 -0.51 20.47 -2.49
C LEU A 384 0.87 19.97 -2.03
N PRO A 385 1.03 18.67 -1.73
CA PRO A 385 2.23 18.10 -1.11
C PRO A 385 3.52 18.22 -1.93
N LEU A 386 3.43 18.47 -3.25
CA LEU A 386 4.58 18.68 -4.13
C LEU A 386 4.83 20.14 -4.52
N MET A 387 3.94 21.07 -4.15
CA MET A 387 4.10 22.47 -4.51
C MET A 387 5.12 23.17 -3.61
N GLY A 388 6.13 23.78 -4.23
CA GLY A 388 7.23 24.42 -3.52
C GLY A 388 8.31 23.45 -3.03
N GLU A 389 8.23 22.15 -3.41
CA GLU A 389 9.26 21.17 -3.08
C GLU A 389 10.60 21.51 -3.74
N LEU A 390 11.69 21.22 -3.01
CA LEU A 390 13.05 21.50 -3.45
C LEU A 390 13.59 20.33 -4.27
N TRP A 391 13.61 20.48 -5.58
CA TRP A 391 14.24 19.52 -6.49
C TRP A 391 15.72 19.83 -6.67
N PRO A 392 16.61 18.82 -6.71
CA PRO A 392 17.96 19.00 -7.20
C PRO A 392 17.96 19.63 -8.59
N THR A 393 18.85 20.59 -8.86
CA THR A 393 18.88 21.25 -10.17
C THR A 393 19.32 20.32 -11.30
N THR A 394 20.07 19.25 -10.97
CA THR A 394 20.38 18.12 -11.85
C THR A 394 19.12 17.41 -12.33
N TRP A 395 18.20 17.10 -11.43
CA TRP A 395 16.93 16.42 -11.72
C TRP A 395 16.05 17.28 -12.61
N LEU A 396 15.98 18.59 -12.33
CA LEU A 396 15.21 19.53 -13.15
C LEU A 396 15.75 19.60 -14.58
N LYS A 397 17.07 19.69 -14.74
CA LYS A 397 17.72 19.72 -16.07
C LYS A 397 17.43 18.44 -16.84
N ALA A 398 17.57 17.28 -16.20
CA ALA A 398 17.27 15.98 -16.80
C ALA A 398 15.78 15.83 -17.17
N ALA A 399 14.87 16.22 -16.27
CA ALA A 399 13.42 16.21 -16.52
C ALA A 399 13.05 17.10 -17.72
N ASN A 400 13.59 18.33 -17.77
CA ASN A 400 13.34 19.23 -18.88
C ASN A 400 13.93 18.73 -20.21
N ALA A 401 15.10 18.07 -20.18
CA ALA A 401 15.69 17.44 -21.35
C ALA A 401 14.81 16.29 -21.88
N LEU A 402 14.21 15.49 -20.99
CA LEU A 402 13.25 14.44 -21.37
C LEU A 402 11.97 15.03 -21.96
N ARG A 403 11.40 16.07 -21.34
CA ARG A 403 10.19 16.75 -21.85
C ARG A 403 10.40 17.41 -23.21
N ALA A 404 11.60 17.95 -23.45
CA ALA A 404 11.94 18.62 -24.71
C ALA A 404 12.14 17.66 -25.89
N LYS A 405 12.23 16.35 -25.65
CA LYS A 405 12.46 15.39 -26.72
C LYS A 405 11.27 15.30 -27.69
N PRO A 406 11.52 15.38 -29.01
CA PRO A 406 10.45 15.24 -30.00
C PRO A 406 9.91 13.81 -30.05
N GLU A 407 10.73 12.80 -29.73
CA GLU A 407 10.37 11.38 -29.75
C GLU A 407 9.19 11.07 -28.81
N LYS A 408 8.39 10.06 -29.17
CA LYS A 408 7.23 9.64 -28.37
C LYS A 408 7.58 8.61 -27.30
N HIS A 409 8.66 7.86 -27.53
CA HIS A 409 9.18 6.84 -26.63
C HIS A 409 10.69 6.74 -26.77
N ILE A 410 11.35 6.20 -25.75
CA ILE A 410 12.78 5.90 -25.71
C ILE A 410 13.01 4.56 -24.99
N SER A 411 14.19 3.99 -25.12
CA SER A 411 14.60 2.85 -24.29
C SER A 411 15.01 3.33 -22.87
N PRO A 412 14.89 2.47 -21.85
CA PRO A 412 15.37 2.78 -20.50
C PRO A 412 16.86 3.13 -20.47
N GLN A 413 17.67 2.48 -21.31
CA GLN A 413 19.10 2.80 -21.41
C GLN A 413 19.31 4.23 -21.90
N GLN A 414 18.63 4.64 -22.97
CA GLN A 414 18.71 6.02 -23.48
C GLN A 414 18.20 7.04 -22.46
N MET A 415 17.17 6.69 -21.68
CA MET A 415 16.68 7.54 -20.59
C MET A 415 17.76 7.73 -19.52
N ASN A 416 18.37 6.62 -19.06
CA ASN A 416 19.41 6.62 -18.05
C ASN A 416 20.66 7.37 -18.52
N GLU A 417 21.09 7.16 -19.77
CA GLU A 417 22.20 7.89 -20.39
C GLU A 417 21.92 9.40 -20.42
N LEU A 418 20.72 9.80 -20.84
CA LEU A 418 20.34 11.21 -20.88
C LEU A 418 20.30 11.84 -19.49
N MET A 419 19.78 11.13 -18.49
CA MET A 419 19.77 11.61 -17.10
C MET A 419 21.19 11.72 -16.53
N ALA A 420 22.05 10.73 -16.80
CA ALA A 420 23.45 10.72 -16.37
C ALA A 420 24.27 11.85 -17.03
N GLU A 421 24.03 12.15 -18.31
CA GLU A 421 24.63 13.28 -19.02
C GLU A 421 24.34 14.63 -18.34
N HIS A 422 23.19 14.75 -17.68
CA HIS A 422 22.77 15.94 -16.94
C HIS A 422 23.17 15.91 -15.46
N GLY A 423 23.99 14.93 -15.05
CA GLY A 423 24.59 14.85 -13.71
C GLY A 423 23.75 14.14 -12.66
N VAL A 424 22.69 13.41 -13.04
CA VAL A 424 21.92 12.59 -12.10
C VAL A 424 22.73 11.34 -11.72
N LYS A 425 22.84 11.04 -10.43
CA LYS A 425 23.57 9.85 -9.95
C LYS A 425 22.82 8.57 -10.33
N GLU A 426 23.54 7.48 -10.52
CA GLU A 426 22.97 6.18 -10.92
C GLU A 426 21.89 5.68 -9.94
N THR A 427 22.11 5.86 -8.63
CA THR A 427 21.15 5.54 -7.57
C THR A 427 19.88 6.39 -7.61
N SER A 428 19.93 7.59 -8.20
CA SER A 428 18.81 8.52 -8.32
C SER A 428 18.00 8.35 -9.61
N LEU A 429 18.51 7.61 -10.61
CA LEU A 429 17.87 7.45 -11.92
C LEU A 429 16.46 6.84 -11.79
N GLY A 430 16.34 5.76 -11.03
CA GLY A 430 15.05 5.09 -10.79
C GLY A 430 14.05 5.98 -10.04
N VAL A 431 14.56 6.79 -9.10
CA VAL A 431 13.74 7.74 -8.32
C VAL A 431 13.14 8.80 -9.24
N LEU A 432 13.97 9.45 -10.05
CA LEU A 432 13.54 10.48 -10.99
C LEU A 432 12.56 9.93 -12.03
N ALA A 433 12.83 8.74 -12.57
CA ALA A 433 11.94 8.09 -13.54
C ALA A 433 10.55 7.80 -12.95
N ARG A 434 10.48 7.32 -11.69
CA ARG A 434 9.20 7.10 -10.99
C ARG A 434 8.45 8.40 -10.72
N TRP A 435 9.14 9.48 -10.35
CA TRP A 435 8.51 10.80 -10.20
C TRP A 435 7.93 11.35 -11.49
N LEU A 436 8.68 11.28 -12.59
CA LEU A 436 8.16 11.68 -13.90
C LEU A 436 6.96 10.82 -14.30
N HIS A 437 6.95 9.55 -13.90
CA HIS A 437 5.80 8.68 -14.12
C HIS A 437 4.56 9.13 -13.34
N GLU A 438 4.71 9.44 -12.04
CA GLU A 438 3.60 9.87 -11.18
C GLU A 438 3.04 11.26 -11.52
N LEU A 439 3.90 12.18 -11.96
CA LEU A 439 3.47 13.48 -12.52
C LEU A 439 2.67 13.31 -13.82
N GLY A 440 2.76 12.12 -14.44
CA GLY A 440 2.18 11.85 -15.74
C GLY A 440 2.97 12.47 -16.88
N ASP A 441 4.24 12.83 -16.65
CA ASP A 441 5.15 13.30 -17.70
C ASP A 441 5.57 12.13 -18.59
N ILE A 442 5.80 10.95 -18.01
CA ILE A 442 6.17 9.72 -18.73
C ILE A 442 5.32 8.52 -18.29
N LEU A 443 5.30 7.44 -19.08
CA LEU A 443 4.86 6.12 -18.61
C LEU A 443 6.06 5.16 -18.62
N TYR A 444 6.40 4.64 -17.45
CA TYR A 444 7.48 3.68 -17.28
C TYR A 444 7.14 2.65 -16.22
N PHE A 445 7.28 1.37 -16.57
CA PHE A 445 6.90 0.24 -15.71
C PHE A 445 8.11 -0.70 -15.51
N PRO A 446 9.07 -0.34 -14.65
CA PRO A 446 10.30 -1.11 -14.46
C PRO A 446 10.05 -2.52 -13.92
N ASP A 447 9.01 -2.69 -13.10
CA ASP A 447 8.67 -3.96 -12.45
C ASP A 447 7.93 -4.94 -13.36
N SER A 448 7.63 -4.56 -14.61
CA SER A 448 6.90 -5.39 -15.57
C SER A 448 7.85 -6.15 -16.48
N GLU A 449 7.75 -7.48 -16.55
CA GLU A 449 8.60 -8.25 -17.48
C GLU A 449 8.42 -7.83 -18.93
N ASP A 450 7.18 -7.55 -19.34
CA ASP A 450 6.84 -7.18 -20.73
C ASP A 450 7.11 -5.70 -21.05
N LEU A 451 6.91 -4.79 -20.08
CA LEU A 451 6.97 -3.34 -20.31
C LEU A 451 8.26 -2.65 -19.86
N LYS A 452 9.16 -3.37 -19.15
CA LYS A 452 10.46 -2.80 -18.71
C LYS A 452 11.33 -2.28 -19.84
N GLY A 453 11.11 -2.74 -21.07
CA GLY A 453 11.93 -2.39 -22.24
C GLY A 453 11.64 -1.04 -22.88
N ILE A 454 10.60 -0.32 -22.42
CA ILE A 454 10.16 0.94 -23.05
C ILE A 454 9.79 2.01 -22.02
N VAL A 455 10.12 3.25 -22.36
CA VAL A 455 9.68 4.46 -21.66
C VAL A 455 8.86 5.29 -22.64
N ILE A 456 7.59 5.56 -22.33
CA ILE A 456 6.75 6.45 -23.14
C ILE A 456 6.92 7.87 -22.62
N LEU A 457 7.43 8.78 -23.47
CA LEU A 457 7.61 10.20 -23.13
C LEU A 457 6.35 11.05 -23.32
N LYS A 458 5.39 10.56 -24.13
CA LYS A 458 4.16 11.30 -24.45
C LYS A 458 2.94 10.41 -24.18
N PRO A 459 2.42 10.39 -22.93
CA PRO A 459 1.31 9.52 -22.56
C PRO A 459 0.03 9.74 -23.39
N GLN A 460 -0.17 10.94 -23.93
CA GLN A 460 -1.33 11.25 -24.80
C GLN A 460 -1.38 10.35 -26.04
N TRP A 461 -0.21 9.90 -26.50
CA TRP A 461 -0.11 9.00 -27.64
C TRP A 461 -0.68 7.62 -27.34
N VAL A 462 -0.46 7.09 -26.13
CA VAL A 462 -1.00 5.79 -25.71
C VAL A 462 -2.52 5.87 -25.67
N THR A 463 -3.03 6.94 -25.07
CA THR A 463 -4.48 7.12 -24.88
C THR A 463 -5.20 7.25 -26.21
N GLU A 464 -4.63 7.97 -27.19
CA GLU A 464 -5.20 8.09 -28.54
C GLU A 464 -5.41 6.72 -29.21
N TYR A 465 -4.44 5.81 -29.07
CA TYR A 465 -4.50 4.49 -29.71
C TYR A 465 -5.42 3.51 -28.98
N ILE A 466 -5.48 3.57 -27.65
CA ILE A 466 -6.47 2.82 -26.86
C ILE A 466 -7.88 3.29 -27.20
N SER A 467 -8.10 4.61 -27.30
CA SER A 467 -9.39 5.18 -27.71
C SER A 467 -9.86 4.65 -29.06
N LYS A 468 -8.97 4.55 -30.05
CA LYS A 468 -9.30 3.98 -31.37
C LYS A 468 -9.78 2.52 -31.30
N VAL A 469 -9.22 1.71 -30.40
CA VAL A 469 -9.69 0.33 -30.18
C VAL A 469 -11.06 0.33 -29.54
N LEU A 470 -11.25 1.18 -28.53
CA LEU A 470 -12.54 1.29 -27.86
C LEU A 470 -13.62 1.80 -28.82
N GLU A 471 -13.35 2.78 -29.68
CA GLU A 471 -14.32 3.34 -30.64
C GLU A 471 -14.52 2.49 -31.91
N SER A 472 -13.78 1.38 -32.08
CA SER A 472 -13.88 0.54 -33.27
C SER A 472 -15.20 -0.22 -33.36
N ASP A 473 -15.96 0.00 -34.44
CA ASP A 473 -17.22 -0.72 -34.72
C ASP A 473 -17.03 -2.25 -34.73
N GLU A 474 -15.96 -2.77 -35.34
CA GLU A 474 -15.70 -4.22 -35.37
C GLU A 474 -15.53 -4.84 -33.97
N VAL A 475 -14.88 -4.12 -33.04
CA VAL A 475 -14.71 -4.61 -31.66
C VAL A 475 -16.04 -4.58 -30.92
N ILE A 476 -16.87 -3.58 -31.18
CA ILE A 476 -18.22 -3.44 -30.60
C ILE A 476 -19.14 -4.54 -31.12
N GLU A 477 -19.20 -4.74 -32.44
CA GLU A 477 -20.04 -5.74 -33.09
C GLU A 477 -19.64 -7.18 -32.72
N ARG A 478 -18.37 -7.42 -32.42
CA ARG A 478 -17.86 -8.72 -31.96
C ARG A 478 -17.77 -8.83 -30.44
N TYR A 479 -18.57 -8.07 -29.70
CA TYR A 479 -18.71 -8.20 -28.24
C TYR A 479 -17.36 -8.10 -27.47
N GLY A 480 -16.48 -7.22 -27.92
CA GLY A 480 -15.17 -6.97 -27.29
C GLY A 480 -14.02 -7.85 -27.82
N ILE A 481 -14.24 -8.70 -28.82
CA ILE A 481 -13.18 -9.50 -29.43
C ILE A 481 -12.25 -8.62 -30.28
N PHE A 482 -10.99 -8.54 -29.87
CA PHE A 482 -9.93 -7.84 -30.57
C PHE A 482 -8.88 -8.83 -31.10
N THR A 483 -8.81 -8.98 -32.42
CA THR A 483 -7.94 -9.96 -33.09
C THR A 483 -6.62 -9.32 -33.53
N ARG A 484 -5.53 -10.10 -33.64
CA ARG A 484 -4.25 -9.63 -34.17
C ARG A 484 -4.36 -9.04 -35.57
N SER A 485 -5.16 -9.63 -36.45
CA SER A 485 -5.40 -9.09 -37.79
C SER A 485 -6.07 -7.71 -37.76
N HIS A 486 -7.01 -7.50 -36.83
CA HIS A 486 -7.66 -6.20 -36.66
C HIS A 486 -6.74 -5.17 -36.00
N MET A 487 -5.92 -5.61 -35.04
CA MET A 487 -4.87 -4.81 -34.43
C MET A 487 -3.89 -4.30 -35.50
N ASP A 488 -3.47 -5.17 -36.43
CA ASP A 488 -2.59 -4.79 -37.53
C ASP A 488 -3.22 -3.78 -38.49
N ALA A 489 -4.54 -3.88 -38.72
CA ALA A 489 -5.29 -2.93 -39.54
C ALA A 489 -5.48 -1.57 -38.84
N LEU A 490 -5.95 -1.57 -37.59
CA LEU A 490 -6.18 -0.34 -36.80
C LEU A 490 -4.87 0.40 -36.50
N TRP A 491 -3.79 -0.33 -36.24
CA TRP A 491 -2.50 0.20 -35.84
C TRP A 491 -1.42 0.04 -36.92
N GLN A 492 -1.82 0.05 -38.19
CA GLN A 492 -0.92 -0.11 -39.34
C GLN A 492 0.27 0.86 -39.34
N ASN A 493 0.09 2.05 -38.76
CA ASN A 493 1.11 3.11 -38.69
C ASN A 493 2.17 2.89 -37.60
N LEU A 494 2.00 1.87 -36.75
CA LEU A 494 2.94 1.51 -35.69
C LEU A 494 3.83 0.35 -36.11
N ASP A 495 5.06 0.35 -35.61
CA ASP A 495 5.95 -0.79 -35.71
C ASP A 495 5.35 -2.01 -35.01
N PRO A 496 5.59 -3.25 -35.49
CA PRO A 496 4.99 -4.46 -34.92
C PRO A 496 5.20 -4.60 -33.41
N MET A 497 6.41 -4.28 -32.92
CA MET A 497 6.72 -4.39 -31.50
C MET A 497 6.04 -3.30 -30.66
N MET A 498 5.83 -2.11 -31.23
CA MET A 498 5.03 -1.07 -30.57
C MET A 498 3.56 -1.47 -30.40
N ARG A 499 3.00 -2.25 -31.33
CA ARG A 499 1.64 -2.82 -31.20
C ARG A 499 1.57 -3.76 -30.01
N GLU A 500 2.58 -4.62 -29.82
CA GLU A 500 2.69 -5.47 -28.63
C GLU A 500 2.76 -4.64 -27.35
N TYR A 501 3.57 -3.58 -27.31
CA TYR A 501 3.64 -2.71 -26.14
C TYR A 501 2.29 -2.06 -25.81
N PHE A 502 1.51 -1.61 -26.79
CA PHE A 502 0.17 -1.08 -26.51
C PHE A 502 -0.79 -2.15 -26.02
N LEU A 503 -0.72 -3.37 -26.57
CA LEU A 503 -1.53 -4.46 -26.05
C LEU A 503 -1.16 -4.83 -24.62
N TRP A 504 0.14 -4.94 -24.30
CA TRP A 504 0.61 -5.19 -22.93
C TRP A 504 0.26 -4.05 -21.97
N MET A 505 0.26 -2.80 -22.44
CA MET A 505 -0.28 -1.70 -21.65
C MET A 505 -1.77 -1.89 -21.38
N MET A 506 -2.58 -2.19 -22.38
CA MET A 506 -4.01 -2.48 -22.17
C MET A 506 -4.24 -3.64 -21.19
N GLU A 507 -3.39 -4.69 -21.23
CA GLU A 507 -3.42 -5.81 -20.28
C GLU A 507 -3.01 -5.39 -18.87
N ARG A 508 -1.90 -4.67 -18.71
CA ARG A 508 -1.44 -4.15 -17.41
C ARG A 508 -2.49 -3.23 -16.76
N PHE A 509 -3.22 -2.52 -17.59
CA PHE A 509 -4.31 -1.64 -17.21
C PHE A 509 -5.65 -2.36 -17.05
N ASP A 510 -5.67 -3.69 -17.17
CA ASP A 510 -6.85 -4.56 -17.05
C ASP A 510 -8.01 -4.16 -17.98
N LEU A 511 -7.70 -3.49 -19.10
CA LEU A 511 -8.66 -3.15 -20.17
C LEU A 511 -8.89 -4.32 -21.13
N SER A 512 -7.91 -5.22 -21.22
CA SER A 512 -8.01 -6.42 -22.04
C SER A 512 -7.24 -7.59 -21.46
N TYR A 513 -7.52 -8.80 -21.93
CA TYR A 513 -6.72 -9.98 -21.63
C TYR A 513 -6.65 -10.91 -22.84
N LYS A 514 -5.55 -11.68 -22.97
CA LYS A 514 -5.41 -12.73 -23.98
C LYS A 514 -6.24 -13.95 -23.59
N THR A 515 -6.97 -14.53 -24.53
CA THR A 515 -7.72 -15.76 -24.25
C THR A 515 -6.77 -16.95 -24.06
N PRO A 516 -7.01 -17.86 -23.09
CA PRO A 516 -6.14 -19.02 -22.87
C PRO A 516 -6.06 -19.94 -24.11
N ASP A 517 -7.19 -20.07 -24.82
CA ASP A 517 -7.35 -20.98 -25.96
C ASP A 517 -6.72 -20.44 -27.25
N ASN A 518 -6.66 -19.12 -27.40
CA ASN A 518 -6.13 -18.48 -28.60
C ASN A 518 -5.36 -17.19 -28.29
N ARG A 519 -4.03 -17.26 -28.44
CA ARG A 519 -3.13 -16.11 -28.23
C ARG A 519 -3.26 -15.02 -29.30
N GLU A 520 -3.99 -15.28 -30.39
CA GLU A 520 -4.30 -14.31 -31.44
C GLU A 520 -5.54 -13.45 -31.11
N ILE A 521 -6.23 -13.75 -30.01
CA ILE A 521 -7.44 -13.06 -29.59
C ILE A 521 -7.24 -12.45 -28.21
N SER A 522 -7.46 -11.15 -28.13
CA SER A 522 -7.56 -10.40 -26.89
C SER A 522 -8.99 -9.92 -26.70
N LEU A 523 -9.50 -10.00 -25.48
CA LEU A 523 -10.85 -9.57 -25.16
C LEU A 523 -10.83 -8.24 -24.41
N VAL A 524 -11.53 -7.24 -24.93
CA VAL A 524 -11.63 -5.89 -24.38
C VAL A 524 -12.85 -5.81 -23.47
N VAL A 525 -12.60 -5.79 -22.16
CA VAL A 525 -13.65 -5.97 -21.15
C VAL A 525 -14.66 -4.82 -21.09
N GLU A 526 -14.26 -3.61 -21.50
CA GLU A 526 -15.16 -2.45 -21.56
C GLU A 526 -16.17 -2.51 -22.72
N ARG A 527 -15.97 -3.42 -23.68
CA ARG A 527 -16.86 -3.64 -24.84
C ARG A 527 -17.69 -4.90 -24.74
N LEU A 528 -17.73 -5.51 -23.56
CA LEU A 528 -18.63 -6.61 -23.26
C LEU A 528 -20.10 -6.16 -23.32
N PRO A 529 -21.02 -7.09 -23.67
CA PRO A 529 -22.44 -6.79 -23.69
C PRO A 529 -22.92 -6.35 -22.30
N LEU A 530 -23.93 -5.48 -22.27
CA LEU A 530 -24.59 -5.08 -21.01
C LEU A 530 -25.50 -6.19 -20.49
N GLU A 531 -26.22 -6.85 -21.39
CA GLU A 531 -27.11 -7.95 -21.06
C GLU A 531 -26.32 -9.25 -20.87
N PRO A 532 -26.68 -10.06 -19.86
CA PRO A 532 -26.05 -11.35 -19.64
C PRO A 532 -26.36 -12.32 -20.79
N PRO A 533 -25.38 -13.15 -21.23
CA PRO A 533 -25.65 -14.28 -22.11
C PRO A 533 -26.49 -15.35 -21.38
N ASP A 534 -27.05 -16.30 -22.11
CA ASP A 534 -27.82 -17.40 -21.52
C ASP A 534 -26.90 -18.41 -20.78
N TYR A 535 -26.54 -18.08 -19.55
CA TYR A 535 -25.69 -18.91 -18.69
C TYR A 535 -26.50 -19.82 -17.75
N ALA A 536 -27.83 -19.67 -17.69
CA ALA A 536 -28.68 -20.37 -16.73
C ALA A 536 -28.61 -21.91 -16.85
N PRO A 537 -28.56 -22.51 -18.06
CA PRO A 537 -28.42 -23.97 -18.19
C PRO A 537 -27.13 -24.50 -17.58
N LEU A 538 -26.00 -23.82 -17.83
CA LEU A 538 -24.70 -24.21 -17.27
C LEU A 538 -24.66 -24.02 -15.75
N TRP A 539 -25.21 -22.92 -15.25
CA TRP A 539 -25.21 -22.59 -13.82
C TRP A 539 -26.12 -23.51 -12.97
N ASN A 540 -27.18 -24.04 -13.56
CA ASN A 540 -28.13 -24.92 -12.87
C ASN A 540 -27.78 -26.41 -13.00
N ALA A 541 -26.95 -26.80 -13.97
CA ALA A 541 -26.54 -28.20 -14.17
C ALA A 541 -26.02 -28.91 -12.89
N PRO A 542 -25.20 -28.28 -12.02
CA PRO A 542 -24.77 -28.93 -10.78
C PRO A 542 -25.91 -29.18 -9.77
N ARG A 543 -26.97 -28.34 -9.77
CA ARG A 543 -28.14 -28.52 -8.90
C ARG A 543 -29.03 -29.67 -9.38
N GLU A 544 -29.20 -29.81 -10.69
CA GLU A 544 -30.02 -30.84 -11.31
C GLU A 544 -29.40 -32.25 -11.15
N ASN A 545 -28.07 -32.33 -11.09
CA ASN A 545 -27.33 -33.58 -10.89
C ASN A 545 -27.23 -34.03 -9.42
N GLY A 546 -27.73 -33.24 -8.45
CA GLY A 546 -27.67 -33.58 -7.01
C GLY A 546 -26.32 -33.34 -6.33
N GLU A 547 -25.35 -32.75 -7.02
CA GLU A 547 -23.95 -32.55 -6.58
C GLU A 547 -23.65 -31.07 -6.27
N SER A 548 -24.44 -30.44 -5.39
CA SER A 548 -24.42 -28.98 -5.25
C SER A 548 -24.33 -28.52 -3.79
N ASN A 549 -23.11 -28.28 -3.31
CA ASN A 549 -22.86 -27.35 -2.21
C ASN A 549 -22.70 -25.94 -2.78
N GLU A 550 -23.17 -24.92 -2.05
CA GLU A 550 -23.09 -23.52 -2.46
C GLU A 550 -22.43 -22.69 -1.35
N VAL A 551 -21.47 -21.84 -1.73
CA VAL A 551 -20.88 -20.82 -0.85
C VAL A 551 -21.07 -19.47 -1.52
N SER A 552 -21.57 -18.50 -0.77
CA SER A 552 -21.90 -17.18 -1.28
C SER A 552 -21.44 -16.09 -0.31
N MET A 553 -21.04 -14.94 -0.85
CA MET A 553 -20.72 -13.74 -0.08
C MET A 553 -21.09 -12.51 -0.89
N ARG A 554 -21.65 -11.50 -0.20
CA ARG A 554 -21.88 -10.18 -0.75
C ARG A 554 -20.85 -9.19 -0.19
N PHE A 555 -20.20 -8.48 -1.09
CA PHE A 555 -19.29 -7.38 -0.80
C PHE A 555 -20.08 -6.09 -0.97
N LYS A 556 -20.60 -5.54 0.13
CA LYS A 556 -21.28 -4.25 0.14
C LYS A 556 -20.24 -3.14 0.14
N LEU A 557 -20.32 -2.29 -0.86
CA LEU A 557 -19.42 -1.18 -1.12
C LEU A 557 -20.18 0.13 -0.96
N ASN A 558 -19.48 1.20 -0.56
CA ASN A 558 -20.04 2.56 -0.59
C ASN A 558 -20.33 3.03 -2.04
N THR A 559 -19.57 2.53 -3.01
CA THR A 559 -19.78 2.76 -4.44
C THR A 559 -19.19 1.61 -5.27
N ILE A 560 -19.65 1.46 -6.52
CA ILE A 560 -19.02 0.55 -7.50
C ILE A 560 -18.54 1.40 -8.68
N PRO A 561 -17.27 1.85 -8.67
CA PRO A 561 -16.64 2.50 -9.81
C PRO A 561 -16.75 1.64 -11.07
N ALA A 562 -16.94 2.31 -12.23
CA ALA A 562 -16.78 1.66 -13.52
C ALA A 562 -15.34 1.10 -13.59
N GLY A 563 -15.20 -0.21 -13.78
CA GLY A 563 -13.90 -0.88 -13.76
C GLY A 563 -13.83 -2.08 -12.82
N ILE A 564 -14.46 -2.04 -11.63
CA ILE A 564 -14.33 -3.16 -10.67
C ILE A 564 -14.75 -4.51 -11.27
N PRO A 565 -15.94 -4.63 -11.91
CA PRO A 565 -16.36 -5.90 -12.50
C PRO A 565 -15.49 -6.28 -13.70
N THR A 566 -15.19 -5.31 -14.58
CA THR A 566 -14.44 -5.54 -15.82
C THR A 566 -12.98 -5.92 -15.55
N TRP A 567 -12.32 -5.28 -14.59
CA TRP A 567 -10.96 -5.64 -14.15
C TRP A 567 -10.91 -6.99 -13.45
N PHE A 568 -11.89 -7.30 -12.60
CA PHE A 568 -11.95 -8.60 -11.98
C PHE A 568 -12.09 -9.71 -13.02
N ILE A 569 -12.92 -9.49 -14.06
CA ILE A 569 -13.04 -10.41 -15.20
C ILE A 569 -11.70 -10.54 -15.93
N ALA A 570 -11.03 -9.42 -16.23
CA ALA A 570 -9.75 -9.44 -16.94
C ALA A 570 -8.66 -10.20 -16.17
N ARG A 571 -8.58 -10.03 -14.85
CA ARG A 571 -7.59 -10.69 -14.00
C ARG A 571 -7.90 -12.15 -13.75
N SER A 572 -9.18 -12.48 -13.65
CA SER A 572 -9.66 -13.84 -13.44
C SER A 572 -9.90 -14.60 -14.75
N HIS A 573 -9.41 -14.07 -15.88
CA HIS A 573 -9.67 -14.61 -17.22
C HIS A 573 -9.29 -16.08 -17.39
N ARG A 574 -8.28 -16.56 -16.66
CA ARG A 574 -7.87 -17.97 -16.69
C ARG A 574 -8.99 -18.95 -16.29
N PHE A 575 -10.04 -18.45 -15.64
CA PHE A 575 -11.19 -19.24 -15.20
C PHE A 575 -12.47 -18.95 -15.99
N THR A 576 -12.47 -18.08 -17.01
CA THR A 576 -13.72 -17.67 -17.68
C THR A 576 -14.28 -18.79 -18.56
N THR A 577 -15.61 -18.89 -18.63
CA THR A 577 -16.33 -19.91 -19.43
C THR A 577 -16.83 -19.36 -20.78
N HIS A 578 -16.25 -18.26 -21.27
CA HIS A 578 -16.77 -17.44 -22.39
C HIS A 578 -18.14 -16.78 -22.14
N ASN A 579 -18.79 -17.04 -21.00
CA ASN A 579 -20.01 -16.37 -20.55
C ASN A 579 -19.67 -15.19 -19.63
N HIS A 580 -19.50 -14.01 -20.21
CA HIS A 580 -19.19 -12.78 -19.48
C HIS A 580 -19.91 -11.59 -20.11
N TRP A 581 -20.23 -10.61 -19.27
CA TRP A 581 -20.90 -9.37 -19.63
C TRP A 581 -20.37 -8.26 -18.71
N ARG A 582 -20.77 -7.00 -18.95
CA ARG A 582 -20.14 -5.85 -18.30
C ARG A 582 -20.25 -5.85 -16.77
N THR A 583 -21.27 -6.50 -16.22
CA THR A 583 -21.55 -6.54 -14.78
C THR A 583 -21.36 -7.93 -14.17
N GLY A 584 -20.86 -8.92 -14.90
CA GLY A 584 -20.64 -10.24 -14.33
C GLY A 584 -20.03 -11.26 -15.27
N ALA A 585 -19.61 -12.38 -14.71
CA ALA A 585 -19.07 -13.49 -15.47
C ALA A 585 -19.27 -14.81 -14.75
N LEU A 586 -19.38 -15.88 -15.55
CA LEU A 586 -19.36 -17.25 -15.10
C LEU A 586 -17.95 -17.82 -15.27
N PHE A 587 -17.39 -18.28 -14.16
CA PHE A 587 -16.08 -18.89 -14.06
C PHE A 587 -16.20 -20.40 -13.79
N ALA A 588 -15.20 -21.17 -14.23
CA ALA A 588 -15.07 -22.60 -13.95
C ALA A 588 -13.64 -22.94 -13.52
N TYR A 589 -13.52 -23.85 -12.56
CA TYR A 589 -12.25 -24.44 -12.16
C TYR A 589 -12.05 -25.76 -12.93
N GLU A 590 -10.94 -25.86 -13.67
CA GLU A 590 -10.53 -27.02 -14.49
C GLU A 590 -11.42 -27.33 -15.72
N PRO A 591 -10.91 -28.07 -16.73
CA PRO A 591 -11.64 -28.36 -17.98
C PRO A 591 -12.94 -29.13 -17.78
N GLU A 592 -13.08 -29.81 -16.63
CA GLU A 592 -14.21 -30.68 -16.29
C GLU A 592 -15.40 -29.91 -15.72
N GLN A 593 -15.30 -28.58 -15.52
CA GLN A 593 -16.39 -27.70 -15.08
C GLN A 593 -17.11 -28.13 -13.77
N LYS A 594 -16.40 -28.85 -12.88
CA LYS A 594 -16.95 -29.40 -11.63
C LYS A 594 -17.29 -28.33 -10.58
N HIS A 595 -16.64 -27.18 -10.64
CA HIS A 595 -16.91 -26.03 -9.76
C HIS A 595 -17.15 -24.78 -10.60
N LEU A 596 -18.34 -24.20 -10.44
CA LEU A 596 -18.76 -23.00 -11.16
C LEU A 596 -18.82 -21.83 -10.20
N GLY A 597 -18.28 -20.68 -10.60
CA GLY A 597 -18.30 -19.44 -9.83
C GLY A 597 -19.00 -18.34 -10.61
N LEU A 598 -20.07 -17.80 -10.05
CA LEU A 598 -20.81 -16.68 -10.60
C LEU A 598 -20.44 -15.42 -9.82
N VAL A 599 -19.94 -14.41 -10.53
CA VAL A 599 -19.71 -13.07 -9.96
C VAL A 599 -20.58 -12.06 -10.67
N GLN A 600 -21.31 -11.27 -9.88
CA GLN A 600 -22.22 -10.24 -10.39
C GLN A 600 -22.07 -8.96 -9.58
N ALA A 601 -22.10 -7.83 -10.27
CA ALA A 601 -22.05 -6.50 -9.69
C ALA A 601 -23.41 -5.81 -9.86
N PHE A 602 -23.95 -5.32 -8.75
CA PHE A 602 -25.23 -4.61 -8.70
C PHE A 602 -24.95 -3.15 -8.39
N SER A 603 -24.57 -2.38 -9.42
CA SER A 603 -24.12 -0.99 -9.28
C SER A 603 -25.12 -0.07 -8.58
N HIS A 604 -26.43 -0.25 -8.80
CA HIS A 604 -27.46 0.54 -8.14
C HIS A 604 -27.64 0.21 -6.66
N GLU A 605 -27.44 -1.06 -6.28
CA GLU A 605 -27.60 -1.54 -4.91
C GLU A 605 -26.30 -1.45 -4.10
N GLY A 606 -25.18 -1.19 -4.79
CA GLY A 606 -23.86 -0.98 -4.19
C GLY A 606 -23.23 -2.25 -3.64
N TYR A 607 -23.47 -3.41 -4.23
CA TYR A 607 -22.76 -4.63 -3.84
C TYR A 607 -22.31 -5.50 -5.01
N LEU A 608 -21.28 -6.29 -4.75
CA LEU A 608 -20.82 -7.37 -5.61
C LEU A 608 -21.13 -8.71 -4.93
N GLN A 609 -21.69 -9.66 -5.66
CA GLN A 609 -22.00 -10.99 -5.17
C GLN A 609 -21.07 -12.00 -5.83
N LEU A 610 -20.42 -12.82 -5.00
CA LEU A 610 -19.68 -14.01 -5.43
C LEU A 610 -20.44 -15.23 -4.91
N THR A 611 -20.80 -16.14 -5.81
CA THR A 611 -21.41 -17.42 -5.48
C THR A 611 -20.67 -18.53 -6.20
N VAL A 612 -20.28 -19.58 -5.48
CA VAL A 612 -19.63 -20.76 -6.07
C VAL A 612 -20.43 -22.01 -5.75
N ARG A 613 -20.65 -22.83 -6.77
CA ARG A 613 -21.37 -24.10 -6.72
C ARG A 613 -20.48 -25.26 -7.14
N GLY A 614 -20.68 -26.40 -6.48
CA GLY A 614 -20.12 -27.69 -6.85
C GLY A 614 -19.97 -28.60 -5.64
N LEU A 615 -19.25 -29.71 -5.78
CA LEU A 615 -19.07 -30.67 -4.67
C LEU A 615 -18.32 -30.06 -3.48
N ASN A 616 -17.23 -29.33 -3.73
CA ASN A 616 -16.37 -28.69 -2.72
C ASN A 616 -16.04 -27.25 -3.12
N PRO A 617 -17.00 -26.33 -3.06
CA PRO A 617 -16.86 -24.98 -3.60
C PRO A 617 -15.85 -24.11 -2.82
N GLN A 618 -15.41 -24.52 -1.62
CA GLN A 618 -14.64 -23.65 -0.72
C GLN A 618 -13.31 -23.20 -1.33
N ASN A 619 -12.56 -24.11 -1.97
CA ASN A 619 -11.25 -23.76 -2.53
C ASN A 619 -11.39 -22.78 -3.70
N PHE A 620 -12.31 -23.05 -4.63
CA PHE A 620 -12.53 -22.16 -5.77
C PHE A 620 -13.15 -20.82 -5.37
N PHE A 621 -14.09 -20.83 -4.40
CA PHE A 621 -14.61 -19.62 -3.79
C PHE A 621 -13.48 -18.76 -3.21
N ALA A 622 -12.57 -19.38 -2.46
CA ALA A 622 -11.48 -18.66 -1.84
C ALA A 622 -10.51 -18.07 -2.88
N LEU A 623 -10.29 -18.75 -4.02
CA LEU A 623 -9.49 -18.21 -5.14
C LEU A 623 -10.14 -16.97 -5.77
N LEU A 624 -11.44 -17.03 -6.07
CA LEU A 624 -12.17 -15.92 -6.65
C LEU A 624 -12.30 -14.75 -5.65
N LYS A 625 -12.56 -15.05 -4.38
CA LYS A 625 -12.58 -14.06 -3.29
C LYS A 625 -11.25 -13.31 -3.22
N ASP A 626 -10.12 -14.02 -3.19
CA ASP A 626 -8.81 -13.36 -3.13
C ASP A 626 -8.56 -12.47 -4.36
N GLY A 627 -9.01 -12.89 -5.55
CA GLY A 627 -8.98 -12.07 -6.75
C GLY A 627 -9.83 -10.80 -6.65
N ILE A 628 -11.02 -10.88 -6.04
CA ILE A 628 -11.87 -9.72 -5.75
C ILE A 628 -11.15 -8.80 -4.76
N GLU A 629 -10.64 -9.33 -3.65
CA GLU A 629 -9.94 -8.55 -2.62
C GLU A 629 -8.72 -7.79 -3.20
N VAL A 630 -7.92 -8.44 -4.06
CA VAL A 630 -6.80 -7.78 -4.77
C VAL A 630 -7.28 -6.71 -5.75
N THR A 631 -8.48 -6.85 -6.31
CA THR A 631 -9.09 -5.84 -7.17
C THR A 631 -9.63 -4.67 -6.38
N LEU A 632 -10.25 -4.92 -5.22
CA LEU A 632 -10.74 -3.90 -4.31
C LEU A 632 -9.60 -3.14 -3.62
N ALA A 633 -8.46 -3.79 -3.34
CA ALA A 633 -7.29 -3.19 -2.72
C ALA A 633 -6.66 -2.03 -3.52
N ARG A 634 -6.97 -1.91 -4.82
CA ARG A 634 -6.59 -0.75 -5.64
C ARG A 634 -7.30 0.55 -5.26
N PHE A 635 -8.38 0.46 -4.50
CA PHE A 635 -9.20 1.59 -4.12
C PHE A 635 -9.04 1.84 -2.62
N PRO A 636 -8.02 2.60 -2.19
CA PRO A 636 -7.74 2.83 -0.77
C PRO A 636 -8.90 3.51 -0.02
N GLY A 637 -9.73 4.30 -0.71
CA GLY A 637 -10.89 4.96 -0.12
C GLY A 637 -12.18 4.12 -0.11
N LEU A 638 -12.14 2.87 -0.57
CA LEU A 638 -13.33 2.01 -0.65
C LEU A 638 -13.68 1.41 0.72
N GLN A 639 -14.92 1.60 1.16
CA GLN A 639 -15.40 0.96 2.38
C GLN A 639 -16.06 -0.37 2.05
N ILE A 640 -15.46 -1.46 2.53
CA ILE A 640 -15.87 -2.82 2.17
C ILE A 640 -16.49 -3.50 3.38
N THR A 641 -17.79 -3.81 3.30
CA THR A 641 -18.48 -4.65 4.28
C THR A 641 -18.76 -6.02 3.65
N ARG A 642 -18.30 -7.08 4.30
CA ARG A 642 -18.47 -8.47 3.84
C ARG A 642 -19.66 -9.10 4.56
N LEU A 643 -20.62 -9.58 3.78
CA LEU A 643 -21.86 -10.16 4.27
C LEU A 643 -21.97 -11.62 3.78
N ILE A 644 -22.34 -12.51 4.68
CA ILE A 644 -22.59 -13.93 4.39
C ILE A 644 -24.10 -14.17 4.50
N PRO A 645 -24.77 -14.68 3.46
CA PRO A 645 -26.19 -15.00 3.54
C PRO A 645 -26.43 -16.14 4.54
N CYS A 646 -27.53 -16.06 5.27
CA CYS A 646 -27.96 -17.15 6.14
C CYS A 646 -28.30 -18.39 5.29
N PRO A 647 -27.87 -19.61 5.66
CA PRO A 647 -28.07 -20.84 4.88
C PRO A 647 -29.55 -21.24 4.71
N GLY A 648 -30.47 -20.54 5.35
CA GLY A 648 -31.90 -20.90 5.37
C GLY A 648 -32.25 -21.75 6.59
N HIS A 649 -33.55 -21.92 6.78
CA HIS A 649 -34.14 -22.62 7.93
C HIS A 649 -35.20 -23.58 7.40
N ASP A 650 -35.18 -24.84 7.84
CA ASP A 650 -36.15 -25.87 7.42
C ASP A 650 -36.32 -26.04 5.89
N GLY A 651 -35.28 -25.77 5.11
CA GLY A 651 -35.31 -25.85 3.64
C GLY A 651 -35.83 -24.59 2.94
N GLU A 652 -36.24 -23.57 3.68
CA GLU A 652 -36.65 -22.26 3.16
C GLU A 652 -35.49 -21.25 3.14
N PRO A 653 -35.33 -20.46 2.07
CA PRO A 653 -34.27 -19.47 1.96
C PRO A 653 -34.52 -18.31 2.95
N CYS A 654 -33.48 -17.90 3.67
CA CYS A 654 -33.54 -16.76 4.57
C CYS A 654 -33.05 -15.48 3.89
N THR A 655 -33.67 -14.34 4.21
CA THR A 655 -33.27 -13.02 3.69
C THR A 655 -32.18 -12.33 4.53
N HIS A 656 -31.84 -12.89 5.69
CA HIS A 656 -30.86 -12.30 6.59
C HIS A 656 -29.42 -12.55 6.14
N GLU A 657 -28.54 -11.61 6.44
CA GLU A 657 -27.10 -11.69 6.16
C GLU A 657 -26.29 -11.33 7.40
N PHE A 658 -25.26 -12.11 7.67
CA PHE A 658 -24.36 -11.91 8.79
C PHE A 658 -23.10 -11.14 8.36
N ASN A 659 -22.66 -10.19 9.20
CA ASN A 659 -21.41 -9.46 8.95
C ASN A 659 -20.20 -10.35 9.30
N TYR A 660 -19.36 -10.61 8.30
CA TYR A 660 -18.19 -11.48 8.41
C TYR A 660 -17.22 -11.04 9.53
N ALA A 661 -16.94 -9.74 9.67
CA ALA A 661 -16.03 -9.23 10.70
C ALA A 661 -16.60 -9.39 12.12
N HIS A 662 -17.92 -9.43 12.28
CA HIS A 662 -18.55 -9.74 13.56
C HIS A 662 -18.41 -11.22 13.91
N LEU A 663 -18.54 -12.11 12.91
CA LEU A 663 -18.35 -13.55 13.09
C LEU A 663 -16.88 -13.89 13.44
N GLU A 664 -15.91 -13.20 12.83
CA GLU A 664 -14.48 -13.34 13.19
C GLU A 664 -14.24 -12.96 14.66
N LYS A 665 -14.69 -11.76 15.06
CA LYS A 665 -14.58 -11.30 16.46
C LYS A 665 -15.29 -12.24 17.44
N ALA A 666 -16.39 -12.86 17.02
CA ALA A 666 -17.13 -13.82 17.83
C ALA A 666 -16.30 -15.08 18.13
N LEU A 667 -15.50 -15.56 17.16
CA LEU A 667 -14.58 -16.69 17.35
C LEU A 667 -13.28 -16.34 18.08
N GLU A 668 -12.81 -15.09 17.99
CA GLU A 668 -11.58 -14.64 18.66
C GLU A 668 -11.78 -14.34 20.15
N ARG A 669 -13.03 -14.14 20.59
CA ARG A 669 -13.37 -13.91 22.00
C ARG A 669 -12.99 -15.11 22.86
N LYS A 670 -12.65 -14.86 24.13
CA LYS A 670 -12.43 -15.90 25.15
C LYS A 670 -13.53 -15.82 26.23
N PRO A 671 -14.48 -16.77 26.32
CA PRO A 671 -14.68 -17.94 25.43
C PRO A 671 -15.30 -17.56 24.06
N PRO A 672 -15.08 -18.39 23.01
CA PRO A 672 -15.59 -18.13 21.67
C PRO A 672 -17.10 -18.37 21.59
N ILE A 673 -17.80 -17.55 20.81
CA ILE A 673 -19.22 -17.70 20.52
C ILE A 673 -19.35 -18.61 19.29
N ARG A 674 -19.94 -19.80 19.46
CA ARG A 674 -20.09 -20.80 18.40
C ARG A 674 -21.45 -20.82 17.71
N GLU A 675 -22.46 -20.23 18.35
CA GLU A 675 -23.81 -20.13 17.80
C GLU A 675 -24.29 -18.69 17.88
N ILE A 676 -24.97 -18.22 16.83
CA ILE A 676 -25.61 -16.92 16.77
C ILE A 676 -27.06 -17.10 16.33
N GLN A 677 -27.97 -16.36 16.94
CA GLN A 677 -29.38 -16.40 16.57
C GLN A 677 -29.60 -15.59 15.29
N CYS A 678 -30.27 -16.18 14.30
CA CYS A 678 -30.77 -15.46 13.14
C CYS A 678 -31.93 -14.54 13.59
N PRO A 679 -31.88 -13.22 13.35
CA PRO A 679 -32.93 -12.30 13.80
C PRO A 679 -34.25 -12.41 13.03
N VAL A 680 -34.29 -13.17 11.92
CA VAL A 680 -35.49 -13.36 11.10
C VAL A 680 -36.24 -14.63 11.49
N SER A 681 -35.54 -15.77 11.57
CA SER A 681 -36.13 -17.06 11.96
C SER A 681 -36.08 -17.33 13.46
N PHE A 682 -35.26 -16.59 14.20
CA PHE A 682 -34.94 -16.82 15.61
C PHE A 682 -34.28 -18.18 15.91
N GLU A 683 -33.80 -18.88 14.89
CA GLU A 683 -33.03 -20.11 15.05
C GLU A 683 -31.54 -19.87 15.25
N ASN A 684 -30.87 -20.77 15.96
CA ASN A 684 -29.43 -20.71 16.15
C ASN A 684 -28.71 -21.25 14.90
N VAL A 685 -27.76 -20.46 14.41
CA VAL A 685 -26.88 -20.80 13.29
C VAL A 685 -25.46 -20.97 13.81
N SER A 686 -24.78 -22.02 13.34
CA SER A 686 -23.37 -22.28 13.66
C SER A 686 -22.45 -21.21 13.06
N VAL A 687 -21.74 -20.47 13.91
CA VAL A 687 -20.75 -19.46 13.48
C VAL A 687 -19.59 -20.10 12.72
N PRO A 688 -18.99 -21.22 13.17
CA PRO A 688 -17.98 -21.90 12.38
C PRO A 688 -18.50 -22.48 11.06
N GLY A 689 -19.75 -22.97 11.02
CA GLY A 689 -20.40 -23.42 9.79
C GLY A 689 -20.55 -22.30 8.76
N LEU A 690 -20.94 -21.09 9.18
CA LEU A 690 -20.99 -19.90 8.32
C LEU A 690 -19.62 -19.48 7.79
N LEU A 691 -18.57 -19.71 8.57
CA LEU A 691 -17.19 -19.34 8.21
C LEU A 691 -16.40 -20.49 7.57
N PHE A 692 -17.03 -21.64 7.34
CA PHE A 692 -16.37 -22.84 6.84
C PHE A 692 -15.78 -22.58 5.45
N GLY A 693 -14.46 -22.68 5.33
CA GLY A 693 -13.74 -22.36 4.09
C GLY A 693 -13.55 -20.87 3.79
N LEU A 694 -13.99 -19.98 4.70
CA LEU A 694 -13.84 -18.53 4.59
C LEU A 694 -12.81 -17.96 5.57
N HIS A 695 -12.63 -18.61 6.73
CA HIS A 695 -11.74 -18.14 7.79
C HIS A 695 -10.77 -19.21 8.31
N TRP A 696 -9.52 -18.82 8.57
CA TRP A 696 -8.43 -19.71 8.97
C TRP A 696 -8.68 -20.43 10.31
N SER A 697 -9.46 -19.86 11.23
CA SER A 697 -9.75 -20.48 12.53
C SER A 697 -10.65 -21.72 12.44
N THR A 698 -11.33 -21.93 11.30
CA THR A 698 -12.08 -23.17 11.01
C THR A 698 -11.17 -24.34 10.62
N LYS A 699 -9.83 -24.15 10.63
CA LYS A 699 -8.83 -25.20 10.37
C LYS A 699 -9.08 -26.48 11.18
N ASN A 700 -9.48 -26.37 12.44
CA ASN A 700 -9.74 -27.55 13.27
C ASN A 700 -10.98 -28.34 12.80
N GLU A 701 -11.97 -27.67 12.22
CA GLU A 701 -13.16 -28.31 11.65
C GLU A 701 -12.86 -28.91 10.29
N VAL A 702 -12.03 -28.24 9.47
CA VAL A 702 -11.48 -28.82 8.24
C VAL A 702 -10.65 -30.07 8.55
N LEU A 703 -9.81 -30.05 9.59
CA LEU A 703 -9.04 -31.22 10.03
C LEU A 703 -9.94 -32.33 10.60
N SER A 704 -11.01 -32.00 11.33
CA SER A 704 -12.02 -32.96 11.80
C SER A 704 -12.72 -33.62 10.62
N ALA A 705 -13.16 -32.83 9.64
CA ALA A 705 -13.80 -33.33 8.43
C ALA A 705 -12.85 -34.23 7.61
N ILE A 706 -11.56 -33.88 7.51
CA ILE A 706 -10.55 -34.75 6.88
C ILE A 706 -10.38 -36.06 7.67
N ALA A 707 -10.38 -36.02 9.01
CA ALA A 707 -10.24 -37.21 9.84
C ALA A 707 -11.47 -38.14 9.74
N GLU A 708 -12.67 -37.57 9.69
CA GLU A 708 -13.92 -38.30 9.50
C GLU A 708 -14.00 -38.94 8.11
N LEU A 709 -13.59 -38.22 7.06
CA LEU A 709 -13.55 -38.74 5.68
C LEU A 709 -12.53 -39.87 5.49
N ARG A 710 -11.40 -39.83 6.19
CA ARG A 710 -10.41 -40.94 6.18
C ARG A 710 -10.90 -42.20 6.90
N ALA A 711 -11.97 -42.10 7.68
CA ALA A 711 -12.56 -43.22 8.42
C ALA A 711 -13.77 -43.86 7.72
N ALA A 712 -14.20 -43.34 6.55
CA ALA A 712 -15.31 -43.92 5.76
C ALA A 712 -14.84 -45.10 4.88
N GLU A 713 -15.66 -46.16 4.76
CA GLU A 713 -15.37 -47.41 4.02
C GLU A 713 -15.59 -47.32 2.47
N GLU A 714 -15.10 -48.35 1.76
CA GLU A 714 -14.65 -48.42 0.35
C GLU A 714 -15.62 -48.00 -0.80
N ASP A 715 -16.92 -47.81 -0.58
CA ASP A 715 -17.89 -47.62 -1.69
C ASP A 715 -17.97 -46.19 -2.29
N GLN A 716 -17.30 -45.19 -1.69
CA GLN A 716 -17.25 -43.79 -2.20
C GLN A 716 -15.81 -43.27 -2.40
N HIS A 717 -14.87 -44.16 -2.70
CA HIS A 717 -13.44 -43.88 -2.64
C HIS A 717 -12.96 -42.69 -3.52
N GLU A 718 -13.57 -42.47 -4.68
CA GLU A 718 -13.16 -41.39 -5.61
C GLU A 718 -13.70 -40.01 -5.18
N GLU A 719 -14.93 -39.95 -4.67
CA GLU A 719 -15.55 -38.73 -4.14
C GLU A 719 -14.88 -38.30 -2.82
N VAL A 720 -14.57 -39.27 -1.96
CA VAL A 720 -13.84 -39.06 -0.70
C VAL A 720 -12.42 -38.55 -0.98
N VAL A 721 -11.69 -39.13 -1.95
CA VAL A 721 -10.34 -38.67 -2.34
C VAL A 721 -10.39 -37.25 -2.91
N THR A 722 -11.32 -36.96 -3.83
CA THR A 722 -11.48 -35.61 -4.42
C THR A 722 -11.82 -34.55 -3.35
N LYS A 723 -12.64 -34.92 -2.36
CA LYS A 723 -12.96 -34.06 -1.22
C LYS A 723 -11.74 -33.85 -0.31
N LEU A 724 -10.95 -34.90 -0.11
CA LEU A 724 -9.72 -34.82 0.67
C LEU A 724 -8.67 -33.92 0.02
N ASP A 725 -8.49 -34.02 -1.29
CA ASP A 725 -7.54 -33.21 -2.06
C ASP A 725 -7.94 -31.73 -2.03
N ASN A 726 -9.23 -31.42 -2.20
CA ASN A 726 -9.75 -30.05 -2.11
C ASN A 726 -9.56 -29.43 -0.72
N LEU A 727 -9.86 -30.18 0.35
CA LEU A 727 -9.65 -29.70 1.72
C LEU A 727 -8.15 -29.57 2.04
N THR A 728 -7.30 -30.45 1.50
CA THR A 728 -5.84 -30.37 1.65
C THR A 728 -5.28 -29.14 0.94
N ALA A 729 -5.71 -28.87 -0.29
CA ALA A 729 -5.33 -27.69 -1.06
C ALA A 729 -5.73 -26.39 -0.33
N LEU A 730 -6.94 -26.35 0.23
CA LEU A 730 -7.41 -25.23 1.05
C LEU A 730 -6.49 -24.98 2.27
N VAL A 731 -6.12 -26.04 3.00
CA VAL A 731 -5.22 -25.94 4.17
C VAL A 731 -3.83 -25.44 3.77
N GLN A 732 -3.26 -25.96 2.68
CA GLN A 732 -1.96 -25.53 2.17
C GLN A 732 -1.96 -24.05 1.77
N ARG A 733 -3.05 -23.60 1.15
CA ARG A 733 -3.23 -22.21 0.72
C ARG A 733 -3.34 -21.26 1.91
N GLU A 734 -4.17 -21.60 2.90
CA GLU A 734 -4.30 -20.81 4.13
C GLU A 734 -2.97 -20.73 4.89
N PHE A 735 -2.22 -21.84 4.93
CA PHE A 735 -0.85 -21.84 5.47
C PHE A 735 0.07 -20.90 4.70
N THR A 736 0.07 -20.95 3.37
CA THR A 736 0.91 -20.07 2.53
C THR A 736 0.56 -18.60 2.72
N ASN A 737 -0.73 -18.27 2.81
CA ASN A 737 -1.20 -16.90 3.05
C ASN A 737 -0.83 -16.40 4.45
N ALA A 738 -0.93 -17.26 5.47
CA ALA A 738 -0.47 -16.93 6.83
C ALA A 738 1.06 -16.73 6.86
N PHE A 739 1.81 -17.62 6.20
CA PHE A 739 3.26 -17.52 6.10
C PHE A 739 3.71 -16.22 5.41
N ARG A 740 3.12 -15.88 4.25
CA ARG A 740 3.41 -14.61 3.56
C ARG A 740 3.09 -13.38 4.41
N ARG A 741 2.00 -13.42 5.18
CA ARG A 741 1.63 -12.35 6.11
C ARG A 741 2.66 -12.15 7.22
N GLU A 742 3.18 -13.24 7.78
CA GLU A 742 4.26 -13.15 8.78
C GLU A 742 5.60 -12.75 8.14
N GLN A 743 5.91 -13.26 6.95
CA GLN A 743 7.12 -12.88 6.21
C GLN A 743 7.17 -11.37 5.90
N ALA A 744 6.04 -10.78 5.52
CA ALA A 744 5.96 -9.34 5.23
C ALA A 744 6.26 -8.45 6.45
N LYS A 745 6.08 -8.96 7.68
CA LYS A 745 6.38 -8.22 8.92
C LYS A 745 7.86 -8.24 9.30
N VAL A 746 8.67 -9.09 8.69
CA VAL A 746 10.06 -9.35 9.12
C VAL A 746 11.07 -8.54 8.30
N GLU A 747 10.63 -7.69 7.35
CA GLU A 747 11.46 -6.76 6.55
C GLU A 747 12.92 -7.22 6.31
N SER A 748 13.11 -8.45 5.81
CA SER A 748 14.44 -8.98 5.53
C SER A 748 14.54 -9.47 4.10
N HIS A 749 15.56 -8.96 3.40
CA HIS A 749 15.92 -9.31 2.03
C HIS A 749 16.75 -10.62 1.94
N CYS A 750 16.69 -11.50 2.94
CA CYS A 750 17.43 -12.76 2.93
C CYS A 750 16.60 -13.88 2.27
N PRO A 751 17.23 -14.81 1.51
CA PRO A 751 16.56 -16.01 1.03
C PRO A 751 16.28 -16.95 2.22
N ASN A 752 15.10 -16.78 2.85
CA ASN A 752 14.75 -17.51 4.06
C ASN A 752 14.49 -18.99 3.75
N ILE A 753 15.35 -19.88 4.25
CA ILE A 753 15.09 -21.32 4.31
C ILE A 753 14.29 -21.57 5.59
N PHE A 754 13.13 -22.22 5.48
CA PHE A 754 12.34 -22.58 6.64
C PHE A 754 12.44 -24.08 6.92
N VAL A 755 12.39 -24.43 8.21
CA VAL A 755 12.23 -25.83 8.66
C VAL A 755 10.95 -25.93 9.47
N LEU A 756 10.14 -26.93 9.12
CA LEU A 756 8.96 -27.33 9.88
C LEU A 756 9.36 -28.45 10.84
N ARG A 757 9.19 -28.26 12.15
CA ARG A 757 9.51 -29.25 13.19
C ARG A 757 8.35 -29.42 14.18
N PRO A 758 7.90 -30.64 14.54
CA PRO A 758 6.94 -30.84 15.61
C PRO A 758 7.45 -30.22 16.90
N ARG A 759 6.59 -29.47 17.58
CA ARG A 759 6.95 -28.70 18.79
C ARG A 759 7.45 -29.59 19.95
N GLU A 760 7.08 -30.86 19.94
CA GLU A 760 7.47 -31.85 20.96
C GLU A 760 8.71 -32.67 20.59
N ALA A 761 9.19 -32.61 19.33
CA ALA A 761 10.32 -33.41 18.89
C ALA A 761 11.65 -32.77 19.33
N THR A 762 12.45 -33.48 20.15
CA THR A 762 13.74 -32.99 20.68
C THR A 762 14.94 -33.33 19.80
N GLY A 763 14.79 -34.19 18.77
CA GLY A 763 15.79 -34.40 17.73
C GLY A 763 15.28 -34.92 16.37
N TRP A 764 16.15 -34.90 15.35
CA TRP A 764 15.84 -35.33 13.98
C TRP A 764 15.40 -36.81 13.85
N ARG A 765 15.84 -37.69 14.77
CA ARG A 765 15.40 -39.09 14.79
C ARG A 765 13.95 -39.27 15.25
N GLU A 766 13.51 -38.48 16.23
CA GLU A 766 12.11 -38.45 16.68
C GLU A 766 11.21 -37.84 15.61
N PHE A 767 11.68 -36.79 14.92
CA PHE A 767 11.02 -36.22 13.74
C PHE A 767 10.69 -37.28 12.68
N PHE A 768 11.66 -38.08 12.23
CA PHE A 768 11.43 -39.10 11.21
C PHE A 768 10.54 -40.28 11.69
N GLN A 769 10.41 -40.48 13.00
CA GLN A 769 9.50 -41.48 13.58
C GLN A 769 8.08 -40.95 13.76
N GLU A 770 7.92 -39.67 14.12
CA GLU A 770 6.61 -39.01 14.25
C GLU A 770 6.01 -38.59 12.91
N VAL A 771 6.82 -38.16 11.94
CA VAL A 771 6.37 -37.86 10.56
C VAL A 771 5.85 -39.12 9.84
N LYS A 772 6.27 -40.31 10.28
CA LYS A 772 5.68 -41.59 9.84
C LYS A 772 4.29 -41.85 10.44
N LYS A 773 3.92 -41.16 11.51
CA LYS A 773 2.55 -41.10 12.02
C LYS A 773 1.84 -39.88 11.42
N ASN A 774 0.51 -39.97 11.38
CA ASN A 774 -0.35 -39.01 10.71
C ASN A 774 -0.11 -37.58 11.27
N LEU A 775 0.40 -36.65 10.45
CA LEU A 775 0.73 -35.26 10.82
C LEU A 775 -0.49 -34.37 11.16
N ILE A 776 -1.69 -34.92 11.05
CA ILE A 776 -2.96 -34.21 11.29
C ILE A 776 -3.17 -34.01 12.80
N GLY A 777 -3.30 -32.75 13.23
CA GLY A 777 -3.56 -32.39 14.64
C GLY A 777 -2.33 -32.12 15.50
N GLN A 778 -1.11 -32.25 14.96
CA GLN A 778 0.12 -31.93 15.68
C GLN A 778 0.50 -30.46 15.55
N THR A 779 0.98 -29.85 16.63
CA THR A 779 1.59 -28.51 16.61
C THR A 779 3.01 -28.58 16.07
N ILE A 780 3.26 -27.82 14.99
CA ILE A 780 4.54 -27.72 14.32
C ILE A 780 5.09 -26.32 14.56
N GLU A 781 6.33 -26.23 15.00
CA GLU A 781 7.14 -25.03 15.07
C GLU A 781 7.76 -24.74 13.70
N LEU A 782 7.57 -23.49 13.23
CA LEU A 782 8.19 -22.99 12.02
C LEU A 782 9.41 -22.17 12.42
N GLN A 783 10.60 -22.66 12.08
CA GLN A 783 11.86 -21.95 12.31
C GLN A 783 12.32 -21.35 10.99
N LEU A 784 12.43 -20.02 10.97
CA LEU A 784 12.97 -19.26 9.86
C LEU A 784 14.49 -19.11 10.06
N PHE A 785 15.27 -19.51 9.07
CA PHE A 785 16.71 -19.29 9.05
C PHE A 785 17.00 -18.17 8.04
N CYS A 786 17.61 -17.09 8.51
CA CYS A 786 18.20 -16.04 7.66
C CYS A 786 19.57 -16.46 7.14
#